data_AF-A0A286A6G1-F1
#
_entry.id   AF-A0A286A6G1-F1
#
_cell.length_a   1.000
_cell.length_b   1.000
_cell.length_c   1.000
_cell.angle_alpha   90.00
_cell.angle_beta   90.00
_cell.angle_gamma   90.00
#
_symmetry.space_group_name_H-M   'P 1'
#
loop_
_entity.id
_entity.type
_entity.pdbx_description
1 polymer ?
#
loop_
_entity_poly.entity_id
_entity_poly.type
_entity_poly.pdbx_seq_one_letter_code
_entity_poly.pdbx_strand_id
1 'polypeptide(L)'
;MDWNNNENALYILMISPHGLIRGKNMELGRDADTGGQTTYVVELMRALARHREIGQVDLLTRLITDPALSSDYSQPVEDIGNGARILRLPFGPSHYVRKELLWLHLDQLVDRSLHFLRQQGRLPDLIHTHYADAGYVGQQLSQLLGIPQIHTGHSLGRPKQSRLLASGRKKTAIDRQFNFERRITTEEDLLVNVAMVITSTRQEVTEQYGMYHNHASARFVVIPPGTDIARFSPPGRRKINPNVTHMVDKFLSDPAKPMILAICRPAIHKNLKGLIDAYGSSSALQEKANLVIVAGNRDDIRELDEASQKILGELLLDIDRYDLWGKVAIPKHHNAEDVPELYRLAARRRGVFVNPALTEPFGLTLIEAAASGLPFVATEDGGPRDIVANCCNGLLVNPLDPTAIAFALDSALSDKQQWRLWARNGVAGARRHYSWDAHVSKYVKEVRKLLRRDRKRMRRQIAFTMQDGKSPMPLARKALISDIDNTLIGNKKGLQQLVAWLKNHAGSIVFGIATGRSLESAVNVLKNARVPIPNVLITSVGSEINYSYKLQPDIGWANRIAHLWRREALEQVLSDIPGLTLQPAVNQRKFKLSYNVVSEKMPSLHDLYRLLREHRLHARLIYSHDKFLDVLPVRASKGHAIRYLAYKWELPLENFLVVGDSGNDKEMLLGDTLGIVVGNHGMELEQLRGMERIYFARGHQADGILEGLAHYGWRIADH
;
A
#
# COMPACT_ATOMS: atom_id res chain seq x y z
N MET A 1 -2.94 26.32 29.46
CA MET A 1 -2.12 26.15 28.24
C MET A 1 -0.95 25.26 28.63
N ASP A 2 -1.12 23.95 28.54
CA ASP A 2 -0.10 22.98 28.96
C ASP A 2 0.58 22.39 27.73
N TRP A 3 1.79 22.89 27.45
CA TRP A 3 2.63 22.49 26.31
C TRP A 3 3.35 21.14 26.51
N ASN A 4 3.00 20.35 27.53
CA ASN A 4 3.66 19.08 27.88
C ASN A 4 2.95 17.80 27.41
N ASN A 5 1.86 17.88 26.63
CA ASN A 5 1.08 16.69 26.22
C ASN A 5 1.35 16.18 24.78
N ASN A 6 2.24 16.83 24.02
CA ASN A 6 2.34 16.59 22.56
C ASN A 6 3.34 15.49 22.13
N GLU A 7 4.21 14.98 23.01
CA GLU A 7 5.18 13.94 22.65
C GLU A 7 4.58 12.52 22.45
N ASN A 8 3.31 12.31 22.83
CA ASN A 8 2.65 11.00 22.75
C ASN A 8 1.61 10.86 21.61
N ALA A 9 1.35 11.94 20.86
CA ALA A 9 0.37 11.96 19.78
C ALA A 9 0.94 11.34 18.50
N LEU A 10 0.22 10.37 17.92
CA LEU A 10 0.66 9.61 16.76
C LEU A 10 0.66 10.48 15.50
N TYR A 11 1.68 10.28 14.66
CA TYR A 11 1.67 10.73 13.27
C TYR A 11 1.43 9.53 12.34
N ILE A 12 0.38 9.60 11.52
CA ILE A 12 0.02 8.57 10.54
C ILE A 12 0.21 9.12 9.13
N LEU A 13 0.99 8.41 8.32
CA LEU A 13 1.10 8.66 6.88
C LEU A 13 0.19 7.66 6.14
N MET A 14 -0.90 8.14 5.56
CA MET A 14 -1.77 7.40 4.67
C MET A 14 -1.30 7.57 3.22
N ILE A 15 -1.37 6.52 2.41
CA ILE A 15 -0.94 6.56 1.00
C ILE A 15 -2.06 6.01 0.11
N SER A 16 -2.49 6.80 -0.89
CA SER A 16 -3.46 6.41 -1.93
C SER A 16 -3.16 7.15 -3.24
N PRO A 17 -2.27 6.61 -4.10
CA PRO A 17 -1.74 7.33 -5.27
C PRO A 17 -2.73 7.53 -6.41
N HIS A 18 -3.54 6.54 -6.72
CA HIS A 18 -4.49 6.61 -7.84
C HIS A 18 -5.84 7.25 -7.47
N GLY A 19 -6.60 7.57 -8.51
CA GLY A 19 -7.91 8.20 -8.41
C GLY A 19 -7.80 9.72 -8.15
N LEU A 20 -8.96 10.37 -8.14
CA LEU A 20 -9.07 11.80 -7.88
C LEU A 20 -9.42 12.04 -6.41
N ILE A 21 -8.44 12.47 -5.62
CA ILE A 21 -8.59 12.67 -4.17
C ILE A 21 -8.57 14.15 -3.83
N ARG A 22 -9.67 14.62 -3.21
CA ARG A 22 -9.80 15.95 -2.60
C ARG A 22 -10.71 15.89 -1.37
N GLY A 23 -10.58 16.85 -0.47
CA GLY A 23 -11.35 16.87 0.77
C GLY A 23 -12.82 17.14 0.52
N LYS A 24 -13.16 18.16 -0.26
CA LYS A 24 -14.57 18.58 -0.49
C LYS A 24 -15.03 18.26 -1.91
N ASN A 25 -16.33 18.09 -2.09
CA ASN A 25 -16.96 17.90 -3.41
C ASN A 25 -16.35 16.76 -4.24
N MET A 26 -15.97 15.63 -3.62
CA MET A 26 -15.34 14.50 -4.33
C MET A 26 -16.11 14.09 -5.59
N GLU A 27 -15.41 13.92 -6.71
CA GLU A 27 -15.98 13.52 -8.02
C GLU A 27 -16.25 12.00 -8.09
N LEU A 28 -16.98 11.48 -7.10
CA LEU A 28 -17.24 10.05 -6.96
C LEU A 28 -17.97 9.49 -8.19
N GLY A 29 -17.48 8.38 -8.72
CA GLY A 29 -18.10 7.70 -9.86
C GLY A 29 -17.76 8.29 -11.23
N ARG A 30 -16.88 9.30 -11.30
CA ARG A 30 -16.36 9.84 -12.57
C ARG A 30 -15.67 8.77 -13.42
N ASP A 31 -14.94 7.86 -12.77
CA ASP A 31 -14.23 6.76 -13.42
C ASP A 31 -14.08 5.54 -12.50
N ALA A 32 -13.36 4.52 -12.97
CA ALA A 32 -13.13 3.26 -12.24
C ALA A 32 -12.12 3.36 -11.07
N ASP A 33 -11.46 4.52 -10.92
CA ASP A 33 -10.40 4.76 -9.93
C ASP A 33 -10.88 5.69 -8.81
N THR A 34 -11.94 6.48 -9.07
CA THR A 34 -12.51 7.47 -8.14
C THR A 34 -13.87 7.00 -7.61
N GLY A 35 -13.90 6.44 -6.41
CA GLY A 35 -15.11 5.83 -5.85
C GLY A 35 -15.01 5.49 -4.36
N GLY A 36 -15.46 4.30 -3.98
CA GLY A 36 -15.55 3.90 -2.57
C GLY A 36 -14.23 3.98 -1.80
N GLN A 37 -13.09 3.68 -2.46
CA GLN A 37 -11.77 3.88 -1.87
C GLN A 37 -11.51 5.36 -1.54
N THR A 38 -11.80 6.28 -2.46
CA THR A 38 -11.64 7.72 -2.27
C THR A 38 -12.42 8.21 -1.04
N THR A 39 -13.70 7.82 -0.95
CA THR A 39 -14.54 8.14 0.22
C THR A 39 -13.94 7.55 1.49
N TYR A 40 -13.54 6.27 1.46
CA TYR A 40 -12.98 5.60 2.63
C TYR A 40 -11.76 6.33 3.18
N VAL A 41 -10.77 6.67 2.32
CA VAL A 41 -9.51 7.25 2.78
C VAL A 41 -9.69 8.67 3.31
N VAL A 42 -10.56 9.47 2.68
CA VAL A 42 -10.85 10.84 3.12
C VAL A 42 -11.62 10.85 4.45
N GLU A 43 -12.64 9.99 4.59
CA GLU A 43 -13.42 9.90 5.82
C GLU A 43 -12.62 9.28 6.97
N LEU A 44 -11.78 8.27 6.70
CA LEU A 44 -10.85 7.72 7.68
C LEU A 44 -9.88 8.79 8.18
N MET A 45 -9.26 9.56 7.27
CA MET A 45 -8.36 10.65 7.63
C MET A 45 -9.05 11.69 8.54
N ARG A 46 -10.27 12.13 8.18
CA ARG A 46 -11.07 13.05 9.00
C ARG A 46 -11.38 12.49 10.37
N ALA A 47 -11.74 11.22 10.45
CA ALA A 47 -12.06 10.56 11.71
C ALA A 47 -10.82 10.38 12.60
N LEU A 48 -9.67 10.01 12.00
CA LEU A 48 -8.39 9.93 12.71
C LEU A 48 -7.98 11.29 13.28
N ALA A 49 -8.10 12.36 12.50
CA ALA A 49 -7.77 13.72 12.91
C ALA A 49 -8.57 14.21 14.12
N ARG A 50 -9.82 13.74 14.28
CA ARG A 50 -10.67 14.08 15.44
C ARG A 50 -10.31 13.30 16.70
N HIS A 51 -9.50 12.24 16.60
CA HIS A 51 -9.18 11.39 17.74
C HIS A 51 -8.01 11.96 18.55
N ARG A 52 -8.21 12.19 19.86
CA ARG A 52 -7.26 12.85 20.78
C ARG A 52 -5.82 12.28 20.82
N GLU A 53 -5.63 11.04 20.41
CA GLU A 53 -4.30 10.39 20.38
C GLU A 53 -3.54 10.61 19.06
N ILE A 54 -4.16 11.25 18.08
CA ILE A 54 -3.58 11.53 16.77
C ILE A 54 -3.21 13.01 16.73
N GLY A 55 -1.93 13.29 16.45
CA GLY A 55 -1.42 14.65 16.33
C GLY A 55 -1.31 15.13 14.89
N GLN A 56 -1.15 14.20 13.95
CA GLN A 56 -0.98 14.50 12.53
C GLN A 56 -1.45 13.33 11.66
N VAL A 57 -2.15 13.62 10.56
CA VAL A 57 -2.51 12.65 9.52
C VAL A 57 -2.21 13.25 8.16
N ASP A 58 -1.29 12.66 7.43
CA ASP A 58 -1.03 13.07 6.05
C ASP A 58 -1.56 12.01 5.09
N LEU A 59 -2.41 12.41 4.14
CA LEU A 59 -2.85 11.56 3.02
C LEU A 59 -2.06 11.92 1.77
N LEU A 60 -1.08 11.08 1.43
CA LEU A 60 -0.23 11.23 0.28
C LEU A 60 -0.89 10.64 -0.98
N THR A 61 -1.02 11.48 -2.01
CA THR A 61 -1.62 11.15 -3.31
C THR A 61 -0.90 11.87 -4.45
N ARG A 62 -1.38 11.72 -5.69
CA ARG A 62 -0.77 12.29 -6.89
C ARG A 62 -1.20 13.74 -7.11
N LEU A 63 -0.24 14.60 -7.45
CA LEU A 63 -0.51 15.93 -8.00
C LEU A 63 -0.84 15.78 -9.49
N ILE A 64 -2.02 16.30 -9.88
CA ILE A 64 -2.53 16.19 -11.25
C ILE A 64 -2.80 17.60 -11.77
N THR A 65 -2.19 17.91 -12.92
CA THR A 65 -2.44 19.15 -13.66
C THR A 65 -3.08 18.78 -14.99
N ASP A 66 -4.41 18.90 -15.04
CA ASP A 66 -5.22 18.53 -16.19
C ASP A 66 -6.36 19.55 -16.37
N PRO A 67 -6.44 20.24 -17.54
CA PRO A 67 -7.50 21.23 -17.79
C PRO A 67 -8.92 20.68 -17.71
N ALA A 68 -9.12 19.37 -17.87
CA ALA A 68 -10.43 18.72 -17.79
C ALA A 68 -10.88 18.41 -16.35
N LEU A 69 -10.04 18.71 -15.36
CA LEU A 69 -10.25 18.46 -13.95
C LEU A 69 -10.24 19.75 -13.14
N SER A 70 -10.75 19.67 -11.91
CA SER A 70 -10.69 20.79 -10.97
C SER A 70 -9.24 21.17 -10.65
N SER A 71 -8.96 22.47 -10.53
CA SER A 71 -7.65 22.99 -10.13
C SER A 71 -7.23 22.54 -8.72
N ASP A 72 -8.15 22.07 -7.88
CA ASP A 72 -7.87 21.49 -6.56
C ASP A 72 -6.80 20.38 -6.61
N TYR A 73 -6.81 19.54 -7.67
CA TYR A 73 -5.87 18.42 -7.79
C TYR A 73 -4.43 18.85 -8.11
N SER A 74 -4.26 20.11 -8.56
CA SER A 74 -2.94 20.71 -8.81
C SER A 74 -2.37 21.41 -7.57
N GLN A 75 -3.14 21.55 -6.49
CA GLN A 75 -2.68 22.13 -5.24
C GLN A 75 -1.87 21.11 -4.43
N PRO A 76 -0.56 21.37 -4.15
CA PRO A 76 0.32 20.43 -3.47
C PRO A 76 -0.15 20.06 -2.06
N VAL A 77 -0.85 20.96 -1.38
CA VAL A 77 -1.34 20.76 -0.02
C VAL A 77 -2.79 21.24 0.07
N GLU A 78 -3.66 20.41 0.65
CA GLU A 78 -5.01 20.80 1.06
C GLU A 78 -5.17 20.51 2.55
N ASP A 79 -5.44 21.56 3.34
CA ASP A 79 -5.67 21.44 4.79
C ASP A 79 -7.11 21.00 5.07
N ILE A 80 -7.25 19.92 5.84
CA ILE A 80 -8.53 19.34 6.24
C ILE A 80 -8.89 19.72 7.70
N GLY A 81 -7.94 20.30 8.43
CA GLY A 81 -8.08 20.69 9.83
C GLY A 81 -7.70 19.58 10.82
N ASN A 82 -7.50 19.95 12.09
CA ASN A 82 -7.09 19.05 13.19
C ASN A 82 -5.83 18.24 12.89
N GLY A 83 -4.85 18.85 12.20
CA GLY A 83 -3.60 18.20 11.82
C GLY A 83 -3.72 17.19 10.67
N ALA A 84 -4.86 17.15 9.96
CA ALA A 84 -5.01 16.36 8.75
C ALA A 84 -4.75 17.18 7.47
N ARG A 85 -3.95 16.64 6.56
CA ARG A 85 -3.63 17.27 5.27
C ARG A 85 -3.66 16.25 4.15
N ILE A 86 -4.15 16.66 2.98
CA ILE A 86 -3.92 15.92 1.73
C ILE A 86 -2.66 16.50 1.10
N LEU A 87 -1.67 15.64 0.84
CA LEU A 87 -0.39 16.00 0.22
C LEU A 87 -0.34 15.40 -1.18
N ARG A 88 -0.14 16.25 -2.18
CA ARG A 88 -0.08 15.86 -3.59
C ARG A 88 1.33 16.03 -4.11
N LEU A 89 1.96 14.93 -4.50
CA LEU A 89 3.32 14.92 -5.06
C LEU A 89 3.26 14.67 -6.58
N PRO A 90 4.04 15.42 -7.39
CA PRO A 90 4.10 15.19 -8.82
C PRO A 90 4.95 13.95 -9.14
N PHE A 91 4.36 13.02 -9.90
CA PHE A 91 5.08 11.87 -10.46
C PHE A 91 4.37 11.32 -11.70
N GLY A 92 5.14 10.71 -12.60
CA GLY A 92 4.65 10.31 -13.92
C GLY A 92 4.24 11.51 -14.78
N PRO A 93 3.37 11.31 -15.78
CA PRO A 93 2.81 12.41 -16.58
C PRO A 93 2.11 13.47 -15.71
N SER A 94 1.96 14.70 -16.18
CA SER A 94 1.24 15.74 -15.41
C SER A 94 -0.28 15.57 -15.43
N HIS A 95 -0.83 15.03 -16.53
CA HIS A 95 -2.26 14.80 -16.72
C HIS A 95 -2.73 13.51 -16.02
N TYR A 96 -4.05 13.32 -15.93
CA TYR A 96 -4.62 12.15 -15.28
C TYR A 96 -4.26 10.84 -15.99
N VAL A 97 -3.87 9.82 -15.22
CA VAL A 97 -3.65 8.48 -15.76
C VAL A 97 -4.29 7.43 -14.87
N ARG A 98 -4.77 6.35 -15.50
CA ARG A 98 -5.40 5.22 -14.80
C ARG A 98 -4.38 4.45 -13.98
N LYS A 99 -4.83 3.86 -12.87
CA LYS A 99 -3.99 3.12 -11.92
C LYS A 99 -3.12 2.03 -12.55
N GLU A 100 -3.60 1.36 -13.60
CA GLU A 100 -2.86 0.30 -14.28
C GLU A 100 -1.59 0.79 -14.99
N LEU A 101 -1.47 2.10 -15.26
CA LEU A 101 -0.30 2.72 -15.90
C LEU A 101 0.68 3.31 -14.86
N LEU A 102 0.26 3.52 -13.62
CA LEU A 102 1.08 4.15 -12.58
C LEU A 102 2.28 3.29 -12.15
N TRP A 103 2.23 1.97 -12.36
CA TRP A 103 3.27 1.02 -11.98
C TRP A 103 4.68 1.41 -12.46
N LEU A 104 4.80 2.10 -13.60
CA LEU A 104 6.09 2.55 -14.16
C LEU A 104 6.68 3.75 -13.41
N HIS A 105 5.88 4.41 -12.58
CA HIS A 105 6.23 5.68 -11.94
C HIS A 105 6.20 5.61 -10.41
N LEU A 106 5.81 4.49 -9.81
CA LEU A 106 5.69 4.38 -8.34
C LEU A 106 7.01 4.62 -7.60
N ASP A 107 8.15 4.27 -8.19
CA ASP A 107 9.47 4.56 -7.62
C ASP A 107 9.72 6.08 -7.50
N GLN A 108 9.25 6.88 -8.46
CA GLN A 108 9.31 8.34 -8.34
C GLN A 108 8.51 8.82 -7.13
N LEU A 109 7.35 8.20 -6.85
CA LEU A 109 6.58 8.55 -5.67
C LEU A 109 7.30 8.17 -4.37
N VAL A 110 8.01 7.03 -4.35
CA VAL A 110 8.88 6.65 -3.21
C VAL A 110 9.92 7.73 -2.98
N ASP A 111 10.67 8.13 -4.01
CA ASP A 111 11.74 9.13 -3.91
C ASP A 111 11.20 10.50 -3.43
N ARG A 112 10.09 10.97 -4.03
CA ARG A 112 9.45 12.24 -3.63
C ARG A 112 8.88 12.19 -2.21
N SER A 113 8.35 11.04 -1.80
CA SER A 113 7.86 10.85 -0.42
C SER A 113 9.00 10.92 0.58
N LEU A 114 10.14 10.28 0.29
CA LEU A 114 11.32 10.39 1.14
C LEU A 114 11.72 11.86 1.29
N HIS A 115 11.92 12.58 0.19
CA HIS A 115 12.27 14.00 0.18
C HIS A 115 11.34 14.84 1.08
N PHE A 116 10.03 14.72 0.88
CA PHE A 116 9.04 15.42 1.68
C PHE A 116 9.19 15.11 3.18
N LEU A 117 9.33 13.82 3.53
CA LEU A 117 9.50 13.38 4.91
C LEU A 117 10.79 13.93 5.54
N ARG A 118 11.87 14.10 4.75
CA ARG A 118 13.11 14.74 5.21
C ARG A 118 12.89 16.21 5.55
N GLN A 119 12.22 16.95 4.65
CA GLN A 119 12.02 18.39 4.81
C GLN A 119 11.19 18.77 6.02
N GLN A 120 10.17 17.97 6.36
CA GLN A 120 9.33 18.26 7.52
C GLN A 120 9.99 17.93 8.88
N GLY A 121 11.12 17.22 8.90
CA GLY A 121 11.86 16.91 10.13
C GLY A 121 11.18 15.94 11.11
N ARG A 122 9.97 15.43 10.80
CA ARG A 122 9.23 14.45 11.60
C ARG A 122 8.84 13.25 10.75
N LEU A 123 9.13 12.04 11.25
CA LEU A 123 8.73 10.80 10.60
C LEU A 123 7.41 10.26 11.13
N PRO A 124 6.60 9.58 10.29
CA PRO A 124 5.40 8.91 10.77
C PRO A 124 5.73 7.81 11.77
N ASP A 125 4.80 7.57 12.68
CA ASP A 125 4.84 6.40 13.56
C ASP A 125 4.27 5.16 12.87
N LEU A 126 3.48 5.37 11.81
CA LEU A 126 2.78 4.34 11.06
C LEU A 126 2.58 4.75 9.61
N ILE A 127 2.80 3.83 8.68
CA ILE A 127 2.41 3.98 7.27
C ILE A 127 1.14 3.15 7.05
N HIS A 128 0.06 3.75 6.54
CA HIS A 128 -1.17 3.05 6.17
C HIS A 128 -1.40 3.13 4.66
N THR A 129 -1.27 2.00 3.98
CA THR A 129 -1.42 1.93 2.52
C THR A 129 -2.79 1.44 2.09
N HIS A 130 -3.34 2.05 1.04
CA HIS A 130 -4.65 1.73 0.47
C HIS A 130 -4.51 1.30 -0.99
N TYR A 131 -4.86 0.05 -1.29
CA TYR A 131 -4.67 -0.60 -2.61
C TYR A 131 -3.22 -1.01 -2.94
N ALA A 132 -3.05 -1.81 -3.98
CA ALA A 132 -1.78 -2.47 -4.34
C ALA A 132 -0.65 -1.50 -4.73
N ASP A 133 -0.97 -0.39 -5.41
CA ASP A 133 0.01 0.64 -5.79
C ASP A 133 0.57 1.38 -4.56
N ALA A 134 -0.31 1.79 -3.64
CA ALA A 134 0.09 2.29 -2.33
C ALA A 134 0.84 1.22 -1.53
N GLY A 135 0.40 -0.04 -1.62
CA GLY A 135 1.01 -1.19 -0.98
C GLY A 135 2.49 -1.30 -1.31
N TYR A 136 2.82 -1.21 -2.60
CA TYR A 136 4.20 -1.16 -3.10
C TYR A 136 4.98 0.02 -2.51
N VAL A 137 4.46 1.24 -2.68
CA VAL A 137 5.14 2.48 -2.24
C VAL A 137 5.39 2.45 -0.73
N GLY A 138 4.38 2.10 0.06
CA GLY A 138 4.54 2.03 1.51
C GLY A 138 5.38 0.84 1.97
N GLN A 139 5.50 -0.24 1.20
CA GLN A 139 6.44 -1.32 1.49
C GLN A 139 7.89 -0.83 1.31
N GLN A 140 8.17 -0.12 0.21
CA GLN A 140 9.49 0.49 -0.02
C GLN A 140 9.81 1.50 1.09
N LEU A 141 8.88 2.41 1.41
CA LEU A 141 9.07 3.37 2.50
C LEU A 141 9.22 2.69 3.86
N SER A 142 8.42 1.68 4.18
CA SER A 142 8.53 0.89 5.42
C SER A 142 9.93 0.27 5.57
N GLN A 143 10.47 -0.29 4.49
CA GLN A 143 11.80 -0.89 4.48
C GLN A 143 12.92 0.14 4.64
N LEU A 144 12.81 1.28 3.94
CA LEU A 144 13.80 2.36 3.99
C LEU A 144 13.81 3.07 5.36
N LEU A 145 12.62 3.28 5.92
CA LEU A 145 12.42 4.11 7.12
C LEU A 145 12.33 3.29 8.41
N GLY A 146 12.15 1.97 8.32
CA GLY A 146 11.90 1.11 9.49
C GLY A 146 10.59 1.45 10.21
N ILE A 147 9.62 2.02 9.49
CA ILE A 147 8.32 2.43 10.03
C ILE A 147 7.31 1.33 9.70
N PRO A 148 6.54 0.82 10.67
CA PRO A 148 5.62 -0.27 10.41
C PRO A 148 4.54 0.13 9.40
N GLN A 149 4.34 -0.74 8.41
CA GLN A 149 3.27 -0.65 7.44
C GLN A 149 2.04 -1.43 7.90
N ILE A 150 0.88 -0.79 7.83
CA ILE A 150 -0.41 -1.48 7.82
C ILE A 150 -1.08 -1.26 6.46
N HIS A 151 -1.94 -2.19 6.07
CA HIS A 151 -2.49 -2.20 4.72
C HIS A 151 -3.99 -2.47 4.70
N THR A 152 -4.71 -1.78 3.82
CA THR A 152 -6.10 -2.08 3.45
C THR A 152 -6.17 -2.31 1.95
N GLY A 153 -6.58 -3.51 1.55
CA GLY A 153 -6.55 -3.94 0.15
C GLY A 153 -7.56 -3.20 -0.74
N HIS A 154 -8.79 -2.97 -0.26
CA HIS A 154 -9.97 -2.46 -1.00
C HIS A 154 -10.42 -3.36 -2.16
N SER A 155 -9.50 -3.83 -2.98
CA SER A 155 -9.68 -4.81 -4.04
C SER A 155 -8.38 -5.59 -4.18
N LEU A 156 -8.49 -6.89 -4.44
CA LEU A 156 -7.36 -7.80 -4.56
C LEU A 156 -7.19 -8.34 -5.99
N GLY A 157 -5.93 -8.54 -6.39
CA GLY A 157 -5.55 -9.02 -7.72
C GLY A 157 -6.10 -10.41 -8.03
N ARG A 158 -5.84 -11.41 -7.17
CA ARG A 158 -6.24 -12.82 -7.42
C ARG A 158 -7.75 -13.01 -7.55
N PRO A 159 -8.60 -12.52 -6.62
CA PRO A 159 -10.05 -12.67 -6.74
C PRO A 159 -10.62 -11.94 -7.97
N LYS A 160 -10.04 -10.80 -8.35
CA LYS A 160 -10.48 -10.06 -9.55
C LYS A 160 -10.06 -10.79 -10.83
N GLN A 161 -8.84 -11.32 -10.90
CA GLN A 161 -8.35 -12.10 -12.04
C GLN A 161 -9.17 -13.38 -12.21
N SER A 162 -9.43 -14.12 -11.13
CA SER A 162 -10.25 -15.34 -11.15
C SER A 162 -11.65 -15.08 -11.72
N ARG A 163 -12.33 -14.01 -11.29
CA ARG A 163 -13.64 -13.62 -11.83
C ARG A 163 -13.60 -13.28 -13.33
N LEU A 164 -12.56 -12.58 -13.79
CA LEU A 164 -12.41 -12.22 -15.21
C LEU A 164 -12.08 -13.43 -16.09
N LEU A 165 -11.35 -14.42 -15.55
CA LEU A 165 -11.11 -15.69 -16.24
C LEU A 165 -12.41 -16.50 -16.34
N ALA A 166 -13.19 -16.56 -15.25
CA ALA A 166 -14.48 -17.24 -15.23
C ALA A 166 -15.50 -16.62 -16.20
N SER A 167 -15.40 -15.32 -16.48
CA SER A 167 -16.22 -14.65 -17.51
C SER A 167 -15.74 -14.90 -18.95
N GLY A 168 -14.81 -15.85 -19.17
CA GLY A 168 -14.32 -16.24 -20.49
C GLY A 168 -13.24 -15.33 -21.10
N ARG A 169 -12.69 -14.35 -20.38
CA ARG A 169 -11.62 -13.49 -20.93
C ARG A 169 -10.28 -14.23 -20.95
N LYS A 170 -9.52 -14.08 -22.05
CA LYS A 170 -8.20 -14.70 -22.19
C LYS A 170 -7.18 -14.10 -21.20
N LYS A 171 -6.40 -14.96 -20.53
CA LYS A 171 -5.38 -14.55 -19.53
C LYS A 171 -4.43 -13.46 -20.02
N THR A 172 -3.94 -13.56 -21.26
CA THR A 172 -3.02 -12.59 -21.87
C THR A 172 -3.66 -11.21 -22.07
N ALA A 173 -4.93 -11.14 -22.45
CA ALA A 173 -5.65 -9.88 -22.62
C ALA A 173 -5.95 -9.22 -21.27
N ILE A 174 -6.31 -10.03 -20.25
CA ILE A 174 -6.50 -9.55 -18.88
C ILE A 174 -5.19 -8.94 -18.36
N ASP A 175 -4.07 -9.65 -18.52
CA ASP A 175 -2.81 -9.17 -17.96
C ASP A 175 -2.30 -7.90 -18.65
N ARG A 176 -2.39 -7.80 -19.98
CA ARG A 176 -2.10 -6.56 -20.72
C ARG A 176 -2.92 -5.37 -20.24
N GLN A 177 -4.17 -5.61 -19.83
CA GLN A 177 -5.07 -4.55 -19.38
C GLN A 177 -4.82 -4.15 -17.92
N PHE A 178 -4.59 -5.12 -17.02
CA PHE A 178 -4.62 -4.90 -15.57
C PHE A 178 -3.28 -5.09 -14.85
N ASN A 179 -2.24 -5.55 -15.54
CA ASN A 179 -0.93 -5.88 -14.97
C ASN A 179 -1.05 -6.79 -13.73
N PHE A 180 -1.86 -7.85 -13.82
CA PHE A 180 -2.14 -8.70 -12.65
C PHE A 180 -0.92 -9.48 -12.20
N GLU A 181 -0.04 -9.90 -13.11
CA GLU A 181 1.19 -10.59 -12.73
C GLU A 181 2.02 -9.72 -11.77
N ARG A 182 2.31 -8.47 -12.14
CA ARG A 182 3.03 -7.52 -11.28
C ARG A 182 2.26 -7.22 -10.00
N ARG A 183 0.95 -6.99 -10.10
CA ARG A 183 0.10 -6.66 -8.94
C ARG A 183 0.05 -7.80 -7.92
N ILE A 184 -0.19 -9.03 -8.36
CA ILE A 184 -0.32 -10.20 -7.47
C ILE A 184 1.01 -10.50 -6.79
N THR A 185 2.13 -10.43 -7.51
CA THR A 185 3.46 -10.58 -6.91
C THR A 185 3.71 -9.52 -5.83
N THR A 186 3.36 -8.26 -6.10
CA THR A 186 3.46 -7.16 -5.12
C THR A 186 2.59 -7.42 -3.89
N GLU A 187 1.35 -7.88 -4.08
CA GLU A 187 0.44 -8.21 -2.99
C GLU A 187 0.96 -9.41 -2.15
N GLU A 188 1.54 -10.44 -2.78
CA GLU A 188 2.19 -11.57 -2.08
C GLU A 188 3.39 -11.11 -1.24
N ASP A 189 4.25 -10.25 -1.81
CA ASP A 189 5.42 -9.70 -1.12
C ASP A 189 5.00 -8.81 0.05
N LEU A 190 3.91 -8.05 -0.10
CA LEU A 190 3.34 -7.23 0.94
C LEU A 190 2.87 -8.08 2.12
N LEU A 191 2.21 -9.22 1.89
CA LEU A 191 1.68 -10.08 2.97
C LEU A 191 2.79 -10.65 3.87
N VAL A 192 3.98 -10.90 3.32
CA VAL A 192 5.16 -11.29 4.11
C VAL A 192 5.65 -10.13 4.99
N ASN A 193 5.44 -8.90 4.52
CA ASN A 193 6.14 -7.74 5.03
C ASN A 193 5.35 -6.83 5.96
N VAL A 194 4.04 -6.78 5.76
CA VAL A 194 3.11 -5.91 6.45
C VAL A 194 3.00 -6.28 7.93
N ALA A 195 2.86 -5.28 8.80
CA ALA A 195 2.71 -5.50 10.24
C ALA A 195 1.26 -5.88 10.61
N MET A 196 0.28 -5.43 9.83
CA MET A 196 -1.14 -5.78 9.97
C MET A 196 -1.91 -5.45 8.69
N VAL A 197 -2.83 -6.33 8.30
CA VAL A 197 -3.83 -6.07 7.25
C VAL A 197 -5.16 -5.78 7.90
N ILE A 198 -5.78 -4.65 7.53
CA ILE A 198 -7.13 -4.28 7.92
C ILE A 198 -8.09 -4.68 6.80
N THR A 199 -9.07 -5.52 7.12
CA THR A 199 -10.15 -5.93 6.22
C THR A 199 -11.49 -5.41 6.69
N SER A 200 -12.45 -5.32 5.77
CA SER A 200 -13.81 -4.85 6.09
C SER A 200 -14.69 -5.97 6.65
N THR A 201 -14.45 -7.21 6.22
CA THR A 201 -15.25 -8.40 6.60
C THR A 201 -14.36 -9.58 6.96
N ARG A 202 -14.95 -10.61 7.59
CA ARG A 202 -14.25 -11.88 7.83
C ARG A 202 -14.07 -12.67 6.54
N GLN A 203 -15.05 -12.61 5.64
CA GLN A 203 -15.00 -13.29 4.35
C GLN A 203 -13.85 -12.77 3.47
N GLU A 204 -13.55 -11.46 3.52
CA GLU A 204 -12.38 -10.91 2.84
C GLU A 204 -11.07 -11.58 3.31
N VAL A 205 -10.95 -11.90 4.61
CA VAL A 205 -9.79 -12.62 5.16
C VAL A 205 -9.75 -14.05 4.63
N THR A 206 -10.83 -14.81 4.81
CA THR A 206 -10.83 -16.26 4.58
C THR A 206 -10.90 -16.64 3.11
N GLU A 207 -11.70 -15.93 2.31
CA GLU A 207 -11.97 -16.32 0.92
C GLU A 207 -11.16 -15.52 -0.09
N GLN A 208 -10.95 -14.22 0.14
CA GLN A 208 -10.22 -13.39 -0.82
C GLN A 208 -8.72 -13.43 -0.57
N TYR A 209 -8.29 -13.08 0.65
CA TYR A 209 -6.89 -13.21 1.04
C TYR A 209 -6.48 -14.69 1.17
N GLY A 210 -7.41 -15.60 1.48
CA GLY A 210 -7.15 -17.04 1.46
C GLY A 210 -6.71 -17.61 0.10
N MET A 211 -6.89 -16.86 -1.00
CA MET A 211 -6.34 -17.24 -2.31
C MET A 211 -4.83 -17.02 -2.45
N TYR A 212 -4.19 -16.29 -1.53
CA TYR A 212 -2.77 -15.94 -1.58
C TYR A 212 -1.91 -16.96 -0.84
N HIS A 213 -0.73 -17.27 -1.38
CA HIS A 213 0.17 -18.25 -0.78
C HIS A 213 0.69 -17.75 0.58
N ASN A 214 1.00 -16.46 0.68
CA ASN A 214 1.52 -15.84 1.90
C ASN A 214 0.42 -15.40 2.88
N HIS A 215 -0.83 -15.86 2.73
CA HIS A 215 -1.93 -15.52 3.63
C HIS A 215 -1.57 -15.77 5.11
N ALA A 216 -1.02 -16.94 5.44
CA ALA A 216 -0.68 -17.31 6.82
C ALA A 216 0.43 -16.45 7.45
N SER A 217 1.21 -15.72 6.63
CA SER A 217 2.30 -14.85 7.09
C SER A 217 1.79 -13.51 7.62
N ALA A 218 0.58 -13.09 7.23
CA ALA A 218 0.02 -11.79 7.58
C ALA A 218 -0.91 -11.86 8.80
N ARG A 219 -0.90 -10.79 9.61
CA ARG A 219 -1.87 -10.60 10.69
C ARG A 219 -3.08 -9.81 10.20
N PHE A 220 -4.25 -10.45 10.14
CA PHE A 220 -5.50 -9.79 9.75
C PHE A 220 -6.29 -9.28 10.95
N VAL A 221 -6.90 -8.10 10.78
CA VAL A 221 -7.85 -7.54 11.73
C VAL A 221 -9.03 -6.96 10.97
N VAL A 222 -10.23 -7.45 11.26
CA VAL A 222 -11.47 -6.92 10.68
C VAL A 222 -11.81 -5.60 11.38
N ILE A 223 -11.72 -4.47 10.67
CA ILE A 223 -12.16 -3.14 11.13
C ILE A 223 -13.06 -2.57 10.03
N PRO A 224 -14.38 -2.76 10.13
CA PRO A 224 -15.30 -2.35 9.07
C PRO A 224 -15.31 -0.81 8.93
N PRO A 225 -15.49 -0.26 7.72
CA PRO A 225 -15.63 1.18 7.54
C PRO A 225 -16.83 1.75 8.30
N GLY A 226 -16.75 3.06 8.56
CA GLY A 226 -17.82 3.81 9.18
C GLY A 226 -18.87 4.31 8.18
N THR A 227 -20.09 4.51 8.67
CA THR A 227 -21.11 5.36 8.04
C THR A 227 -21.24 6.68 8.81
N ASP A 228 -21.75 7.71 8.14
CA ASP A 228 -22.11 8.97 8.77
C ASP A 228 -23.45 8.82 9.51
N ILE A 229 -23.36 8.52 10.80
CA ILE A 229 -24.52 8.35 11.69
C ILE A 229 -25.25 9.66 12.02
N ALA A 230 -24.70 10.83 11.66
CA ALA A 230 -25.43 12.09 11.74
C ALA A 230 -26.32 12.26 10.51
N ARG A 231 -25.82 11.85 9.34
CA ARG A 231 -26.58 11.86 8.08
C ARG A 231 -27.60 10.72 8.01
N PHE A 232 -27.25 9.51 8.41
CA PHE A 232 -28.14 8.34 8.48
C PHE A 232 -28.57 8.10 9.92
N SER A 233 -29.80 8.48 10.23
CA SER A 233 -30.33 8.47 11.59
C SER A 233 -31.82 8.13 11.59
N PRO A 234 -32.36 7.60 12.70
CA PRO A 234 -33.79 7.28 12.79
C PRO A 234 -34.68 8.49 12.50
N PRO A 235 -35.93 8.27 12.03
CA PRO A 235 -36.89 9.35 11.85
C PRO A 235 -37.13 10.05 13.21
N GLY A 236 -36.69 11.30 13.31
CA GLY A 236 -36.92 12.15 14.47
C GLY A 236 -38.29 12.84 14.41
N ARG A 237 -38.42 13.95 15.16
CA ARG A 237 -39.62 14.82 15.09
C ARG A 237 -39.68 15.65 13.79
N ARG A 238 -38.56 15.81 13.08
CA ARG A 238 -38.49 16.54 11.81
C ARG A 238 -39.34 15.83 10.76
N LYS A 239 -40.15 16.59 10.02
CA LYS A 239 -40.91 16.06 8.88
C LYS A 239 -39.93 15.63 7.79
N ILE A 240 -40.19 14.46 7.20
CA ILE A 240 -39.49 13.96 6.01
C ILE A 240 -39.66 14.99 4.88
N ASN A 241 -38.62 15.16 4.06
CA ASN A 241 -38.66 16.05 2.90
C ASN A 241 -39.91 15.75 2.03
N PRO A 242 -40.80 16.74 1.80
CA PRO A 242 -41.99 16.55 0.97
C PRO A 242 -41.67 16.08 -0.45
N ASN A 243 -40.53 16.51 -1.01
CA ASN A 243 -40.12 16.10 -2.36
C ASN A 243 -39.87 14.60 -2.44
N VAL A 244 -39.20 14.02 -1.43
CA VAL A 244 -38.92 12.58 -1.35
C VAL A 244 -40.21 11.80 -1.19
N THR A 245 -41.15 12.32 -0.39
CA THR A 245 -42.48 11.71 -0.20
C THR A 245 -43.26 11.71 -1.52
N HIS A 246 -43.38 12.86 -2.18
CA HIS A 246 -44.09 13.00 -3.46
C HIS A 246 -43.45 12.15 -4.58
N MET A 247 -42.12 12.10 -4.63
CA MET A 247 -41.37 11.32 -5.61
C MET A 247 -41.72 9.82 -5.56
N VAL A 248 -41.97 9.28 -4.37
CA VAL A 248 -42.36 7.88 -4.17
C VAL A 248 -43.87 7.71 -4.33
N ASP A 249 -44.65 8.54 -3.64
CA ASP A 249 -46.10 8.35 -3.49
C ASP A 249 -46.87 8.49 -4.81
N LYS A 250 -46.35 9.25 -5.79
CA LYS A 250 -46.98 9.41 -7.10
C LYS A 250 -47.13 8.10 -7.91
N PHE A 251 -46.42 7.05 -7.53
CA PHE A 251 -46.50 5.73 -8.18
C PHE A 251 -47.50 4.80 -7.50
N LEU A 252 -47.99 5.14 -6.30
CA LEU A 252 -48.63 4.20 -5.39
C LEU A 252 -50.11 4.54 -5.20
N SER A 253 -50.98 3.55 -5.32
CA SER A 253 -52.43 3.70 -5.08
C SER A 253 -52.75 3.84 -3.59
N ASP A 254 -51.98 3.18 -2.73
CA ASP A 254 -52.06 3.33 -1.27
C ASP A 254 -50.66 3.60 -0.70
N PRO A 255 -50.20 4.86 -0.67
CA PRO A 255 -48.87 5.20 -0.17
C PRO A 255 -48.70 5.00 1.35
N ALA A 256 -49.78 4.75 2.11
CA ALA A 256 -49.69 4.61 3.56
C ALA A 256 -49.13 3.24 4.00
N LYS A 257 -49.15 2.23 3.12
CA LYS A 257 -48.61 0.91 3.42
C LYS A 257 -47.11 0.96 3.75
N PRO A 258 -46.61 0.00 4.55
CA PRO A 258 -45.19 -0.26 4.69
C PRO A 258 -44.44 -0.31 3.36
N MET A 259 -43.18 0.09 3.38
CA MET A 259 -42.31 0.12 2.19
C MET A 259 -41.29 -1.01 2.23
N ILE A 260 -41.22 -1.82 1.18
CA ILE A 260 -40.06 -2.66 0.88
C ILE A 260 -39.12 -1.81 0.02
N LEU A 261 -38.03 -1.31 0.61
CA LEU A 261 -37.12 -0.37 -0.03
C LEU A 261 -35.88 -1.09 -0.58
N ALA A 262 -35.59 -0.92 -1.87
CA ALA A 262 -34.32 -1.30 -2.49
C ALA A 262 -33.64 -0.06 -3.08
N ILE A 263 -32.36 0.15 -2.77
CA ILE A 263 -31.54 1.23 -3.33
C ILE A 263 -30.29 0.59 -3.91
N CYS A 264 -30.12 0.65 -5.24
CA CYS A 264 -28.95 0.11 -5.92
C CYS A 264 -28.73 0.72 -7.30
N ARG A 265 -27.65 0.33 -7.97
CA ARG A 265 -27.49 0.58 -9.41
C ARG A 265 -28.18 -0.53 -10.20
N PRO A 266 -28.69 -0.28 -11.42
CA PRO A 266 -29.25 -1.32 -12.28
C PRO A 266 -28.11 -2.19 -12.82
N ALA A 267 -27.75 -3.24 -12.09
CA ALA A 267 -26.69 -4.17 -12.49
C ALA A 267 -27.11 -5.61 -12.18
N ILE A 268 -26.69 -6.57 -13.03
CA ILE A 268 -27.11 -7.99 -12.96
C ILE A 268 -26.88 -8.56 -11.56
N HIS A 269 -25.70 -8.31 -10.99
CA HIS A 269 -25.34 -8.82 -9.66
C HIS A 269 -26.18 -8.23 -8.51
N LYS A 270 -26.92 -7.13 -8.73
CA LYS A 270 -27.87 -6.57 -7.76
C LYS A 270 -29.23 -7.26 -7.76
N ASN A 271 -29.48 -8.16 -8.72
CA ASN A 271 -30.59 -9.12 -8.70
C ASN A 271 -31.99 -8.47 -8.49
N LEU A 272 -32.25 -7.37 -9.20
CA LEU A 272 -33.58 -6.76 -9.19
C LEU A 272 -34.66 -7.71 -9.73
N LYS A 273 -34.29 -8.60 -10.64
CA LYS A 273 -35.14 -9.67 -11.17
C LYS A 273 -35.66 -10.60 -10.06
N GLY A 274 -34.77 -11.14 -9.23
CA GLY A 274 -35.19 -12.00 -8.11
C GLY A 274 -36.10 -11.29 -7.11
N LEU A 275 -35.91 -9.98 -6.90
CA LEU A 275 -36.78 -9.18 -6.03
C LEU A 275 -38.17 -8.95 -6.63
N ILE A 276 -38.26 -8.61 -7.91
CA ILE A 276 -39.56 -8.41 -8.55
C ILE A 276 -40.32 -9.73 -8.67
N ASP A 277 -39.64 -10.85 -8.93
CA ASP A 277 -40.24 -12.18 -8.96
C ASP A 277 -40.80 -12.58 -7.59
N ALA A 278 -40.06 -12.30 -6.51
CA ALA A 278 -40.48 -12.56 -5.14
C ALA A 278 -41.75 -11.78 -4.76
N TYR A 279 -41.80 -10.49 -5.09
CA TYR A 279 -42.94 -9.63 -4.79
C TYR A 279 -44.14 -9.89 -5.71
N GLY A 280 -43.89 -10.05 -7.01
CA GLY A 280 -44.91 -10.30 -8.03
C GLY A 280 -45.65 -11.62 -7.84
N SER A 281 -44.96 -12.64 -7.31
CA SER A 281 -45.54 -13.97 -7.08
C SER A 281 -46.27 -14.10 -5.72
N SER A 282 -46.32 -13.04 -4.90
CA SER A 282 -46.92 -13.07 -3.55
C SER A 282 -48.00 -12.01 -3.37
N SER A 283 -49.26 -12.41 -3.50
CA SER A 283 -50.41 -11.53 -3.25
C SER A 283 -50.43 -11.03 -1.80
N ALA A 284 -50.08 -11.87 -0.84
CA ALA A 284 -50.01 -11.51 0.58
C ALA A 284 -49.02 -10.35 0.84
N LEU A 285 -47.86 -10.34 0.17
CA LEU A 285 -46.91 -9.23 0.27
C LEU A 285 -47.47 -7.94 -0.34
N GLN A 286 -48.10 -8.04 -1.51
CA GLN A 286 -48.69 -6.90 -2.22
C GLN A 286 -49.84 -6.25 -1.43
N GLU A 287 -50.61 -7.06 -0.69
CA GLU A 287 -51.64 -6.56 0.22
C GLU A 287 -51.03 -5.81 1.40
N LYS A 288 -49.92 -6.31 1.96
CA LYS A 288 -49.27 -5.76 3.17
C LYS A 288 -48.40 -4.54 2.93
N ALA A 289 -47.69 -4.45 1.80
CA ALA A 289 -46.65 -3.44 1.59
C ALA A 289 -46.54 -3.00 0.12
N ASN A 290 -45.93 -1.83 -0.11
CA ASN A 290 -45.52 -1.37 -1.43
C ASN A 290 -44.04 -1.67 -1.67
N LEU A 291 -43.66 -1.94 -2.91
CA LEU A 291 -42.27 -2.12 -3.31
C LEU A 291 -41.70 -0.81 -3.89
N VAL A 292 -40.55 -0.36 -3.41
CA VAL A 292 -39.90 0.89 -3.85
C VAL A 292 -38.48 0.59 -4.29
N ILE A 293 -38.20 0.74 -5.59
CA ILE A 293 -36.92 0.44 -6.21
C ILE A 293 -36.28 1.74 -6.72
N VAL A 294 -35.24 2.19 -6.03
CA VAL A 294 -34.41 3.33 -6.46
C VAL A 294 -33.20 2.79 -7.21
N ALA A 295 -33.31 2.72 -8.54
CA ALA A 295 -32.34 2.08 -9.44
C ALA A 295 -31.69 3.08 -10.40
N GLY A 296 -30.78 3.90 -9.88
CA GLY A 296 -30.05 4.92 -10.66
C GLY A 296 -30.91 6.12 -11.10
N ASN A 297 -30.25 7.16 -11.63
CA ASN A 297 -30.89 8.32 -12.20
C ASN A 297 -31.07 8.15 -13.72
N ARG A 298 -32.23 8.56 -14.25
CA ARG A 298 -32.54 8.43 -15.68
C ARG A 298 -33.61 9.42 -16.13
N ASP A 299 -33.42 9.99 -17.31
CA ASP A 299 -34.48 10.70 -18.05
C ASP A 299 -35.20 9.71 -18.98
N ASP A 300 -34.42 9.06 -19.86
CA ASP A 300 -34.83 8.02 -20.80
C ASP A 300 -34.01 6.73 -20.58
N ILE A 301 -34.69 5.58 -20.52
CA ILE A 301 -34.04 4.27 -20.36
C ILE A 301 -33.24 3.89 -21.62
N ARG A 302 -33.65 4.39 -22.80
CA ARG A 302 -33.04 4.08 -24.10
C ARG A 302 -31.66 4.73 -24.28
N GLU A 303 -31.35 5.73 -23.47
CA GLU A 303 -30.07 6.46 -23.51
C GLU A 303 -29.05 5.93 -22.49
N LEU A 304 -29.42 4.92 -21.70
CA LEU A 304 -28.53 4.26 -20.76
C LEU A 304 -27.57 3.30 -21.48
N ASP A 305 -26.53 2.86 -20.78
CA ASP A 305 -25.69 1.77 -21.28
C ASP A 305 -26.51 0.48 -21.48
N GLU A 306 -26.11 -0.36 -22.44
CA GLU A 306 -26.85 -1.56 -22.85
C GLU A 306 -27.23 -2.47 -21.67
N ALA A 307 -26.37 -2.60 -20.67
CA ALA A 307 -26.63 -3.43 -19.51
C ALA A 307 -27.71 -2.82 -18.60
N SER A 308 -27.61 -1.53 -18.29
CA SER A 308 -28.62 -0.81 -17.51
C SER A 308 -29.97 -0.75 -18.24
N GLN A 309 -29.95 -0.51 -19.56
CA GLN A 309 -31.15 -0.50 -20.41
C GLN A 309 -31.87 -1.84 -20.35
N LYS A 310 -31.14 -2.96 -20.50
CA LYS A 310 -31.71 -4.30 -20.42
C LYS A 310 -32.37 -4.56 -19.06
N ILE A 311 -31.68 -4.26 -17.97
CA ILE A 311 -32.17 -4.53 -16.61
C ILE A 311 -33.43 -3.73 -16.29
N LEU A 312 -33.45 -2.44 -16.61
CA LEU A 312 -34.62 -1.60 -16.36
C LEU A 312 -35.76 -1.91 -17.33
N GLY A 313 -35.46 -2.30 -18.57
CA GLY A 313 -36.45 -2.80 -19.53
C GLY A 313 -37.14 -4.07 -19.04
N GLU A 314 -36.36 -5.07 -18.61
CA GLU A 314 -36.88 -6.31 -18.02
C GLU A 314 -37.71 -6.03 -16.75
N LEU A 315 -37.27 -5.10 -15.89
CA LEU A 315 -38.03 -4.71 -14.70
C LEU A 315 -39.41 -4.14 -15.05
N LEU A 316 -39.53 -3.32 -16.10
CA LEU A 316 -40.83 -2.78 -16.54
C LEU A 316 -41.72 -3.87 -17.12
N LEU A 317 -41.16 -4.80 -17.90
CA LEU A 317 -41.90 -5.95 -18.42
C LEU A 317 -42.41 -6.86 -17.29
N ASP A 318 -41.62 -7.04 -16.23
CA ASP A 318 -42.06 -7.84 -15.08
C ASP A 318 -43.15 -7.12 -14.25
N ILE A 319 -43.06 -5.79 -14.10
CA ILE A 319 -44.12 -5.01 -13.43
C ILE A 319 -45.45 -5.15 -14.17
N ASP A 320 -45.41 -5.13 -15.51
CA ASP A 320 -46.59 -5.35 -16.35
C ASP A 320 -47.08 -6.79 -16.23
N ARG A 321 -46.18 -7.78 -16.38
CA ARG A 321 -46.48 -9.22 -16.28
C ARG A 321 -47.20 -9.59 -14.99
N TYR A 322 -46.81 -8.99 -13.86
CA TYR A 322 -47.37 -9.27 -12.54
C TYR A 322 -48.50 -8.31 -12.12
N ASP A 323 -48.92 -7.38 -13.00
CA ASP A 323 -49.91 -6.33 -12.73
C ASP A 323 -49.63 -5.54 -11.43
N LEU A 324 -48.43 -4.96 -11.38
CA LEU A 324 -47.90 -4.28 -10.19
C LEU A 324 -47.99 -2.75 -10.25
N TRP A 325 -48.69 -2.20 -11.24
CA TRP A 325 -48.97 -0.76 -11.32
C TRP A 325 -49.75 -0.29 -10.09
N GLY A 326 -49.35 0.83 -9.50
CA GLY A 326 -49.92 1.31 -8.23
C GLY A 326 -49.39 0.62 -6.97
N LYS A 327 -48.58 -0.45 -7.10
CA LYS A 327 -47.97 -1.19 -5.99
C LYS A 327 -46.44 -1.07 -5.96
N VAL A 328 -45.83 -0.67 -7.08
CA VAL A 328 -44.37 -0.51 -7.24
C VAL A 328 -44.03 0.94 -7.59
N ALA A 329 -43.09 1.53 -6.86
CA ALA A 329 -42.50 2.82 -7.18
C ALA A 329 -41.10 2.67 -7.75
N ILE A 330 -40.82 3.29 -8.90
CA ILE A 330 -39.47 3.36 -9.49
C ILE A 330 -39.07 4.82 -9.74
N PRO A 331 -38.74 5.59 -8.70
CA PRO A 331 -38.28 6.97 -8.83
C PRO A 331 -37.23 7.15 -9.93
N LYS A 332 -37.36 8.23 -10.70
CA LYS A 332 -36.45 8.54 -11.83
C LYS A 332 -35.18 9.28 -11.42
N HIS A 333 -35.30 10.19 -10.45
CA HIS A 333 -34.21 11.06 -10.02
C HIS A 333 -34.14 11.09 -8.50
N HIS A 334 -32.92 11.10 -7.97
CA HIS A 334 -32.62 11.41 -6.58
C HIS A 334 -31.25 12.07 -6.52
N ASN A 335 -31.08 12.93 -5.51
CA ASN A 335 -29.79 13.47 -5.13
C ASN A 335 -29.25 12.72 -3.91
N ALA A 336 -27.98 12.92 -3.58
CA ALA A 336 -27.36 12.28 -2.42
C ALA A 336 -28.13 12.58 -1.11
N GLU A 337 -28.67 13.79 -0.95
CA GLU A 337 -29.43 14.18 0.26
C GLU A 337 -30.80 13.52 0.38
N ASP A 338 -31.33 12.95 -0.71
CA ASP A 338 -32.61 12.24 -0.68
C ASP A 338 -32.48 10.82 -0.11
N VAL A 339 -31.29 10.22 -0.19
CA VAL A 339 -31.04 8.83 0.24
C VAL A 339 -31.31 8.61 1.73
N PRO A 340 -30.80 9.45 2.66
CA PRO A 340 -31.15 9.32 4.07
C PRO A 340 -32.65 9.50 4.35
N GLU A 341 -33.31 10.40 3.61
CA GLU A 341 -34.75 10.64 3.75
C GLU A 341 -35.57 9.45 3.27
N LEU A 342 -35.14 8.72 2.23
CA LEU A 342 -35.78 7.47 1.78
C LEU A 342 -35.72 6.39 2.87
N TYR A 343 -34.56 6.21 3.51
CA TYR A 343 -34.44 5.28 4.63
C TYR A 343 -35.35 5.66 5.80
N ARG A 344 -35.40 6.95 6.17
CA ARG A 344 -36.28 7.46 7.22
C ARG A 344 -37.76 7.32 6.86
N LEU A 345 -38.14 7.54 5.60
CA LEU A 345 -39.51 7.37 5.12
C LEU A 345 -39.94 5.91 5.26
N ALA A 346 -39.11 4.97 4.81
CA ALA A 346 -39.36 3.54 4.95
C ALA A 346 -39.45 3.12 6.43
N ALA A 347 -38.53 3.60 7.28
CA ALA A 347 -38.59 3.33 8.73
C ALA A 347 -39.86 3.90 9.37
N ARG A 348 -40.27 5.12 8.99
CA ARG A 348 -41.49 5.78 9.48
C ARG A 348 -42.76 5.02 9.08
N ARG A 349 -42.77 4.41 7.90
CA ARG A 349 -43.86 3.54 7.43
C ARG A 349 -43.78 2.10 7.96
N ARG A 350 -42.84 1.79 8.87
CA ARG A 350 -42.58 0.42 9.37
C ARG A 350 -42.28 -0.57 8.24
N GLY A 351 -41.55 -0.09 7.24
CA GLY A 351 -41.07 -0.88 6.11
C GLY A 351 -39.84 -1.71 6.44
N VAL A 352 -39.23 -2.28 5.40
CA VAL A 352 -38.02 -3.09 5.46
C VAL A 352 -37.11 -2.71 4.29
N PHE A 353 -35.80 -2.69 4.51
CA PHE A 353 -34.82 -2.55 3.42
C PHE A 353 -34.48 -3.92 2.84
N VAL A 354 -34.34 -4.04 1.53
CA VAL A 354 -33.96 -5.29 0.88
C VAL A 354 -32.72 -5.13 0.00
N ASN A 355 -31.74 -6.00 0.20
CA ASN A 355 -30.57 -6.14 -0.67
C ASN A 355 -30.48 -7.58 -1.19
N PRO A 356 -31.11 -7.88 -2.34
CA PRO A 356 -31.21 -9.23 -2.89
C PRO A 356 -29.99 -9.61 -3.74
N ALA A 357 -28.88 -8.85 -3.67
CA ALA A 357 -27.72 -9.03 -4.54
C ALA A 357 -27.18 -10.47 -4.51
N LEU A 358 -26.69 -10.97 -5.64
CA LEU A 358 -26.10 -12.31 -5.71
C LEU A 358 -24.88 -12.44 -4.78
N THR A 359 -24.16 -11.34 -4.60
CA THR A 359 -23.07 -11.18 -3.64
C THR A 359 -23.03 -9.73 -3.17
N GLU A 360 -22.84 -9.52 -1.88
CA GLU A 360 -22.67 -8.18 -1.30
C GLU A 360 -21.37 -8.11 -0.48
N PRO A 361 -20.22 -7.77 -1.10
CA PRO A 361 -18.91 -7.89 -0.45
C PRO A 361 -18.77 -7.17 0.90
N PHE A 362 -19.52 -6.08 1.09
CA PHE A 362 -19.56 -5.36 2.37
C PHE A 362 -20.97 -4.98 2.81
N GLY A 363 -21.75 -4.28 1.99
CA GLY A 363 -23.11 -3.86 2.35
C GLY A 363 -23.23 -2.51 3.07
N LEU A 364 -22.62 -1.45 2.52
CA LEU A 364 -22.75 -0.09 3.08
C LEU A 364 -24.23 0.34 3.21
N THR A 365 -25.05 0.04 2.22
CA THR A 365 -26.50 0.35 2.22
C THR A 365 -27.27 -0.35 3.35
N LEU A 366 -26.79 -1.52 3.81
CA LEU A 366 -27.37 -2.22 4.96
C LEU A 366 -27.05 -1.51 6.28
N ILE A 367 -25.84 -0.95 6.39
CA ILE A 367 -25.42 -0.16 7.54
C ILE A 367 -26.16 1.17 7.57
N GLU A 368 -26.36 1.82 6.42
CA GLU A 368 -27.16 3.04 6.28
C GLU A 368 -28.62 2.79 6.69
N ALA A 369 -29.20 1.66 6.27
CA ALA A 369 -30.53 1.22 6.72
C ALA A 369 -30.57 0.99 8.24
N ALA A 370 -29.61 0.25 8.78
CA ALA A 370 -29.49 -0.03 10.21
C ALA A 370 -29.36 1.24 11.05
N ALA A 371 -28.49 2.18 10.63
CA ALA A 371 -28.29 3.46 11.28
C ALA A 371 -29.57 4.33 11.25
N SER A 372 -30.37 4.20 10.20
CA SER A 372 -31.67 4.87 10.05
C SER A 372 -32.81 4.17 10.80
N GLY A 373 -32.53 3.09 11.53
CA GLY A 373 -33.54 2.32 12.27
C GLY A 373 -34.47 1.50 11.38
N LEU A 374 -34.03 1.15 10.17
CA LEU A 374 -34.76 0.32 9.23
C LEU A 374 -34.21 -1.13 9.28
N PRO A 375 -35.03 -2.12 9.68
CA PRO A 375 -34.66 -3.53 9.56
C PRO A 375 -34.43 -3.92 8.10
N PHE A 376 -33.67 -4.98 7.86
CA PHE A 376 -33.38 -5.42 6.49
C PHE A 376 -33.53 -6.93 6.25
N VAL A 377 -33.73 -7.27 4.98
CA VAL A 377 -33.54 -8.62 4.42
C VAL A 377 -32.40 -8.53 3.40
N ALA A 378 -31.38 -9.37 3.53
CA ALA A 378 -30.19 -9.28 2.69
C ALA A 378 -29.73 -10.67 2.22
N THR A 379 -28.97 -10.69 1.14
CA THR A 379 -28.28 -11.90 0.70
C THR A 379 -27.42 -12.50 1.81
N GLU A 380 -27.39 -13.83 1.90
CA GLU A 380 -26.50 -14.54 2.79
C GLU A 380 -25.04 -14.58 2.31
N ASP A 381 -24.70 -14.03 1.15
CA ASP A 381 -23.33 -14.00 0.63
C ASP A 381 -22.68 -12.61 0.80
N GLY A 382 -21.54 -12.56 1.51
CA GLY A 382 -20.78 -11.33 1.69
C GLY A 382 -20.78 -10.75 3.11
N GLY A 383 -20.54 -9.43 3.17
CA GLY A 383 -20.60 -8.62 4.39
C GLY A 383 -21.93 -8.60 5.15
N PRO A 384 -23.12 -8.90 4.56
CA PRO A 384 -24.35 -9.01 5.35
C PRO A 384 -24.26 -9.98 6.53
N ARG A 385 -23.47 -11.07 6.43
CA ARG A 385 -23.24 -12.00 7.54
C ARG A 385 -22.63 -11.32 8.76
N ASP A 386 -21.59 -10.51 8.56
CA ASP A 386 -20.94 -9.75 9.62
C ASP A 386 -21.89 -8.68 10.19
N ILE A 387 -22.67 -8.01 9.34
CA ILE A 387 -23.61 -6.96 9.76
C ILE A 387 -24.73 -7.54 10.63
N VAL A 388 -25.36 -8.64 10.22
CA VAL A 388 -26.41 -9.30 11.03
C VAL A 388 -25.84 -9.82 12.35
N ALA A 389 -24.63 -10.40 12.35
CA ALA A 389 -23.99 -10.88 13.57
C ALA A 389 -23.68 -9.75 14.58
N ASN A 390 -23.36 -8.54 14.10
CA ASN A 390 -23.03 -7.40 14.95
C ASN A 390 -24.25 -6.56 15.36
N CYS A 391 -25.22 -6.39 14.45
CA CYS A 391 -26.35 -5.47 14.61
C CYS A 391 -27.65 -6.17 14.97
N CYS A 392 -27.80 -7.48 14.73
CA CYS A 392 -29.00 -8.27 15.02
C CYS A 392 -30.30 -7.57 14.59
N ASN A 393 -30.36 -7.07 13.35
CA ASN A 393 -31.41 -6.15 12.86
C ASN A 393 -32.06 -6.59 11.54
N GLY A 394 -31.96 -7.87 11.17
CA GLY A 394 -32.48 -8.34 9.89
C GLY A 394 -32.34 -9.85 9.68
N LEU A 395 -32.72 -10.29 8.48
CA LEU A 395 -32.66 -11.69 8.03
C LEU A 395 -31.72 -11.84 6.82
N LEU A 396 -31.11 -13.03 6.72
CA LEU A 396 -30.31 -13.43 5.56
C LEU A 396 -31.09 -14.44 4.72
N VAL A 397 -30.98 -14.34 3.41
CA VAL A 397 -31.68 -15.22 2.46
C VAL A 397 -30.76 -15.65 1.31
N ASN A 398 -31.06 -16.82 0.74
CA ASN A 398 -30.47 -17.24 -0.53
C ASN A 398 -31.02 -16.33 -1.65
N PRO A 399 -30.17 -15.54 -2.33
CA PRO A 399 -30.62 -14.60 -3.36
C PRO A 399 -31.14 -15.30 -4.64
N LEU A 400 -30.88 -16.59 -4.81
CA LEU A 400 -31.32 -17.38 -5.96
C LEU A 400 -32.72 -17.98 -5.78
N ASP A 401 -33.33 -17.83 -4.60
CA ASP A 401 -34.67 -18.33 -4.29
C ASP A 401 -35.64 -17.17 -4.03
N PRO A 402 -36.43 -16.74 -5.04
CA PRO A 402 -37.44 -15.70 -4.87
C PRO A 402 -38.48 -16.02 -3.79
N THR A 403 -38.79 -17.29 -3.55
CA THR A 403 -39.75 -17.70 -2.51
C THR A 403 -39.19 -17.42 -1.12
N ALA A 404 -37.90 -17.71 -0.91
CA ALA A 404 -37.21 -17.39 0.34
C ALA A 404 -37.14 -15.87 0.59
N ILE A 405 -36.88 -15.08 -0.45
CA ILE A 405 -36.92 -13.61 -0.37
C ILE A 405 -38.32 -13.14 0.05
N ALA A 406 -39.37 -13.65 -0.60
CA ALA A 406 -40.75 -13.28 -0.29
C ALA A 406 -41.13 -13.63 1.16
N PHE A 407 -40.82 -14.86 1.60
CA PHE A 407 -41.10 -15.32 2.96
C PHE A 407 -40.40 -14.47 4.03
N ALA A 408 -39.12 -14.11 3.81
CA ALA A 408 -38.38 -13.29 4.75
C ALA A 408 -38.92 -11.86 4.84
N LEU A 409 -39.31 -11.27 3.70
CA LEU A 409 -39.96 -9.95 3.67
C LEU A 409 -41.30 -9.98 4.41
N ASP A 410 -42.11 -11.01 4.19
CA ASP A 410 -43.41 -11.16 4.85
C ASP A 410 -43.26 -11.30 6.36
N SER A 411 -42.32 -12.14 6.79
CA SER A 411 -41.98 -12.34 8.19
C SER A 411 -41.52 -11.04 8.85
N ALA A 412 -40.66 -10.27 8.17
CA ALA A 412 -40.14 -9.01 8.69
C ALA A 412 -41.20 -7.91 8.87
N LEU A 413 -42.24 -7.94 8.04
CA LEU A 413 -43.34 -6.97 8.07
C LEU A 413 -44.48 -7.39 9.01
N SER A 414 -44.60 -8.68 9.33
CA SER A 414 -45.73 -9.23 10.10
C SER A 414 -45.56 -9.04 11.61
N ASP A 415 -44.34 -9.19 12.15
CA ASP A 415 -44.10 -9.06 13.60
C ASP A 415 -43.66 -7.64 13.99
N LYS A 416 -44.61 -6.85 14.50
CA LYS A 416 -44.38 -5.48 14.98
C LYS A 416 -43.43 -5.38 16.17
N GLN A 417 -43.39 -6.39 17.06
CA GLN A 417 -42.51 -6.36 18.23
C GLN A 417 -41.06 -6.64 17.78
N GLN A 418 -40.88 -7.67 16.96
CA GLN A 418 -39.59 -8.00 16.38
C GLN A 418 -39.04 -6.86 15.52
N TRP A 419 -39.89 -6.21 14.71
CA TRP A 419 -39.50 -5.05 13.91
C TRP A 419 -38.91 -3.93 14.77
N ARG A 420 -39.55 -3.59 15.90
CA ARG A 420 -39.05 -2.55 16.83
C ARG A 420 -37.76 -2.97 17.53
N LEU A 421 -37.60 -4.26 17.81
CA LEU A 421 -36.37 -4.80 18.37
C LEU A 421 -35.22 -4.66 17.35
N TRP A 422 -35.44 -5.09 16.10
CA TRP A 422 -34.48 -4.93 15.02
C TRP A 422 -34.14 -3.46 14.74
N ALA A 423 -35.12 -2.57 14.71
CA ALA A 423 -34.87 -1.15 14.51
C ALA A 423 -33.94 -0.57 15.61
N ARG A 424 -34.20 -0.89 16.89
CA ARG A 424 -33.36 -0.44 18.01
C ARG A 424 -31.95 -1.06 17.97
N ASN A 425 -31.87 -2.37 17.70
CA ASN A 425 -30.60 -3.08 17.61
C ASN A 425 -29.76 -2.56 16.43
N GLY A 426 -30.38 -2.28 15.28
CA GLY A 426 -29.73 -1.73 14.11
C GLY A 426 -29.04 -0.39 14.40
N VAL A 427 -29.75 0.54 15.07
CA VAL A 427 -29.19 1.85 15.44
C VAL A 427 -28.03 1.70 16.42
N ALA A 428 -28.21 0.88 17.46
CA ALA A 428 -27.17 0.64 18.46
C ALA A 428 -25.94 -0.05 17.85
N GLY A 429 -26.16 -1.08 17.03
CA GLY A 429 -25.13 -1.86 16.34
C GLY A 429 -24.36 -1.03 15.33
N ALA A 430 -25.05 -0.28 14.48
CA ALA A 430 -24.42 0.62 13.51
C ALA A 430 -23.54 1.66 14.22
N ARG A 431 -24.02 2.29 15.30
CA ARG A 431 -23.22 3.24 16.09
C ARG A 431 -22.01 2.58 16.73
N ARG A 432 -22.16 1.37 17.30
CA ARG A 432 -21.12 0.66 18.04
C ARG A 432 -20.05 0.04 17.17
N HIS A 433 -20.40 -0.43 15.97
CA HIS A 433 -19.53 -1.25 15.13
C HIS A 433 -19.17 -0.61 13.79
N TYR A 434 -20.04 0.25 13.25
CA TYR A 434 -19.96 0.76 11.88
C TYR A 434 -20.06 2.29 11.81
N SER A 435 -19.67 3.00 12.87
CA SER A 435 -19.42 4.44 12.82
C SER A 435 -17.94 4.72 12.61
N TRP A 436 -17.60 5.87 12.02
CA TRP A 436 -16.20 6.26 11.87
C TRP A 436 -15.47 6.40 13.21
N ASP A 437 -16.18 6.83 14.26
CA ASP A 437 -15.61 6.93 15.61
C ASP A 437 -15.34 5.53 16.21
N ALA A 438 -16.23 4.55 15.97
CA ALA A 438 -15.99 3.15 16.35
C ALA A 438 -14.83 2.53 15.56
N HIS A 439 -14.77 2.80 14.25
CA HIS A 439 -13.66 2.38 13.38
C HIS A 439 -12.33 2.89 13.94
N VAL A 440 -12.21 4.20 14.14
CA VAL A 440 -10.98 4.84 14.61
C VAL A 440 -10.61 4.40 16.02
N SER A 441 -11.58 4.23 16.93
CA SER A 441 -11.31 3.71 18.26
C SER A 441 -10.68 2.32 18.23
N LYS A 442 -11.20 1.41 17.37
CA LYS A 442 -10.63 0.07 17.18
C LYS A 442 -9.28 0.13 16.46
N TYR A 443 -9.17 0.98 15.43
CA TYR A 443 -7.93 1.23 14.69
C TYR A 443 -6.81 1.68 15.61
N VAL A 444 -7.00 2.75 16.39
CA VAL A 444 -5.99 3.30 17.30
C VAL A 444 -5.61 2.28 18.37
N LYS A 445 -6.59 1.52 18.90
CA LYS A 445 -6.32 0.42 19.85
C LYS A 445 -5.40 -0.64 19.25
N GLU A 446 -5.63 -1.07 18.02
CA GLU A 446 -4.82 -2.09 17.35
C GLU A 446 -3.46 -1.57 16.90
N VAL A 447 -3.39 -0.31 16.43
CA VAL A 447 -2.14 0.39 16.15
C VAL A 447 -1.31 0.55 17.40
N ARG A 448 -1.88 0.97 18.54
CA ARG A 448 -1.14 1.06 19.81
C ARG A 448 -0.64 -0.30 20.28
N LYS A 449 -1.42 -1.37 20.14
CA LYS A 449 -0.95 -2.74 20.41
C LYS A 449 0.20 -3.13 19.48
N LEU A 450 0.10 -2.81 18.20
CA LEU A 450 1.12 -3.05 17.20
C LEU A 450 2.38 -2.28 17.55
N LEU A 451 2.33 -0.97 17.74
CA LEU A 451 3.48 -0.14 18.10
C LEU A 451 4.09 -0.54 19.45
N ARG A 452 3.31 -1.03 20.41
CA ARG A 452 3.85 -1.59 21.67
C ARG A 452 4.57 -2.91 21.46
N ARG A 453 4.00 -3.82 20.67
CA ARG A 453 4.61 -5.12 20.31
C ARG A 453 5.87 -4.90 19.48
N ASP A 454 5.79 -3.99 18.51
CA ASP A 454 6.88 -3.63 17.64
C ASP A 454 7.95 -2.91 18.43
N ARG A 455 7.63 -1.98 19.35
CA ARG A 455 8.61 -1.46 20.32
C ARG A 455 9.26 -2.56 21.17
N LYS A 456 8.56 -3.62 21.58
CA LYS A 456 9.17 -4.75 22.32
C LYS A 456 10.00 -5.69 21.44
N ARG A 457 9.54 -5.97 20.21
CA ARG A 457 10.21 -6.80 19.21
C ARG A 457 11.42 -6.06 18.65
N MET A 458 11.23 -4.82 18.22
CA MET A 458 12.29 -3.86 17.95
C MET A 458 13.19 -3.75 19.17
N ARG A 459 12.79 -3.42 20.40
CA ARG A 459 13.72 -3.42 21.56
C ARG A 459 14.50 -4.73 21.76
N ARG A 460 13.94 -5.90 21.44
CA ARG A 460 14.64 -7.19 21.48
C ARG A 460 15.58 -7.41 20.27
N GLN A 461 15.19 -6.95 19.08
CA GLN A 461 16.02 -6.95 17.87
C GLN A 461 17.08 -5.84 17.93
N ILE A 462 16.74 -4.58 18.21
CA ILE A 462 17.58 -3.44 18.65
C ILE A 462 18.54 -3.83 19.79
N ALA A 463 18.14 -4.61 20.81
CA ALA A 463 19.09 -5.12 21.81
C ALA A 463 20.14 -6.11 21.22
N PHE A 464 19.81 -6.74 20.09
CA PHE A 464 20.70 -7.57 19.27
C PHE A 464 21.40 -6.77 18.13
N THR A 465 20.91 -5.57 17.79
CA THR A 465 21.27 -4.81 16.57
C THR A 465 21.49 -3.29 16.80
N MET A 466 21.84 -2.88 18.04
CA MET A 466 22.09 -1.52 18.55
C MET A 466 20.87 -0.71 19.05
N GLN A 467 20.96 -0.20 20.29
CA GLN A 467 20.25 1.01 20.76
C GLN A 467 20.66 2.20 19.83
N ASP A 468 19.82 3.06 19.27
CA ASP A 468 18.43 3.48 19.52
C ASP A 468 17.57 3.55 18.22
N GLY A 469 16.25 3.66 18.35
CA GLY A 469 15.24 3.29 17.34
C GLY A 469 15.01 4.20 16.12
N LYS A 470 14.38 3.59 15.09
CA LYS A 470 14.00 4.09 13.74
C LYS A 470 15.19 4.26 12.77
N SER A 471 15.01 3.89 11.50
CA SER A 471 16.06 4.03 10.48
C SER A 471 16.47 5.50 10.37
N PRO A 472 17.77 5.84 10.46
CA PRO A 472 18.25 7.22 10.37
C PRO A 472 18.07 7.80 8.96
N MET A 473 17.79 6.95 7.97
CA MET A 473 17.81 7.25 6.53
C MET A 473 17.20 8.59 6.10
N PRO A 474 15.98 8.99 6.51
CA PRO A 474 15.38 10.25 6.07
C PRO A 474 15.86 11.48 6.88
N LEU A 475 16.35 11.32 8.10
CA LEU A 475 16.81 12.44 8.94
C LEU A 475 18.33 12.60 8.92
N ALA A 476 19.05 11.58 8.47
CA ALA A 476 20.50 11.57 8.41
C ALA A 476 21.00 12.62 7.42
N ARG A 477 21.94 13.42 7.90
CA ARG A 477 22.63 14.44 7.10
C ARG A 477 23.97 13.94 6.57
N LYS A 478 24.38 12.73 6.95
CA LYS A 478 25.70 12.16 6.68
C LYS A 478 25.59 10.64 6.56
N ALA A 479 26.42 10.03 5.72
CA ALA A 479 26.49 8.58 5.54
C ALA A 479 27.94 8.11 5.68
N LEU A 480 28.17 7.01 6.40
CA LEU A 480 29.44 6.32 6.51
C LEU A 480 29.31 4.94 5.84
N ILE A 481 30.00 4.72 4.73
CA ILE A 481 29.98 3.46 3.98
C ILE A 481 31.37 2.85 3.98
N SER A 482 31.50 1.63 4.48
CA SER A 482 32.80 0.94 4.60
C SER A 482 32.80 -0.37 3.83
N ASP A 483 33.94 -0.74 3.24
CA ASP A 483 34.18 -2.16 2.94
C ASP A 483 34.33 -2.97 4.26
N ILE A 484 34.22 -4.31 4.17
CA ILE A 484 34.38 -5.21 5.32
C ILE A 484 35.83 -5.67 5.45
N ASP A 485 36.34 -6.31 4.41
CA ASP A 485 37.54 -7.12 4.45
C ASP A 485 38.75 -6.19 4.44
N ASN A 486 39.69 -6.37 5.36
CA ASN A 486 40.86 -5.48 5.50
C ASN A 486 40.56 -3.98 5.70
N THR A 487 39.29 -3.56 5.70
CA THR A 487 38.86 -2.18 5.97
C THR A 487 38.19 -2.06 7.32
N LEU A 488 37.07 -2.76 7.56
CA LEU A 488 36.33 -2.64 8.82
C LEU A 488 36.83 -3.61 9.88
N ILE A 489 37.15 -4.84 9.49
CA ILE A 489 37.42 -5.94 10.42
C ILE A 489 38.91 -6.30 10.40
N GLY A 490 39.46 -6.53 11.60
CA GLY A 490 40.77 -7.15 11.83
C GLY A 490 41.43 -6.68 13.13
N ASN A 491 41.30 -5.39 13.46
CA ASN A 491 41.69 -4.84 14.75
C ASN A 491 40.50 -4.82 15.72
N LYS A 492 40.52 -5.71 16.71
CA LYS A 492 39.42 -5.85 17.68
C LYS A 492 39.19 -4.60 18.53
N LYS A 493 40.26 -3.89 18.93
CA LYS A 493 40.16 -2.72 19.81
C LYS A 493 39.59 -1.52 19.05
N GLY A 494 40.12 -1.24 17.86
CA GLY A 494 39.60 -0.21 16.96
C GLY A 494 38.16 -0.45 16.57
N LEU A 495 37.82 -1.70 16.22
CA LEU A 495 36.45 -2.06 15.86
C LEU A 495 35.47 -1.82 17.01
N GLN A 496 35.83 -2.15 18.25
CA GLN A 496 34.99 -1.87 19.42
C GLN A 496 34.76 -0.37 19.62
N GLN A 497 35.79 0.45 19.43
CA GLN A 497 35.68 1.92 19.53
C GLN A 497 34.80 2.49 18.42
N LEU A 498 34.98 2.05 17.18
CA LEU A 498 34.14 2.46 16.05
C LEU A 498 32.68 2.04 16.26
N VAL A 499 32.44 0.82 16.73
CA VAL A 499 31.10 0.32 17.09
C VAL A 499 30.47 1.19 18.20
N ALA A 500 31.23 1.60 19.21
CA ALA A 500 30.73 2.53 20.23
C ALA A 500 30.41 3.91 19.65
N TRP A 501 31.26 4.43 18.76
CA TRP A 501 31.03 5.70 18.07
C TRP A 501 29.76 5.65 17.22
N LEU A 502 29.54 4.56 16.47
CA LEU A 502 28.34 4.34 15.67
C LEU A 502 27.06 4.33 16.53
N LYS A 503 27.11 3.77 17.75
CA LYS A 503 25.97 3.80 18.71
C LYS A 503 25.65 5.22 19.15
N ASN A 504 26.68 5.99 19.49
CA ASN A 504 26.50 7.35 19.99
C ASN A 504 25.95 8.30 18.93
N HIS A 505 26.12 7.97 17.64
CA HIS A 505 25.63 8.75 16.51
C HIS A 505 24.49 8.04 15.75
N ALA A 506 23.85 7.05 16.38
CA ALA A 506 22.68 6.41 15.83
C ALA A 506 21.54 7.44 15.66
N GLY A 507 20.82 7.39 14.55
CA GLY A 507 19.72 8.34 14.24
C GLY A 507 20.12 9.53 13.36
N SER A 508 21.40 9.90 13.34
CA SER A 508 21.91 11.08 12.60
C SER A 508 22.88 10.75 11.48
N ILE A 509 23.46 9.53 11.49
CA ILE A 509 24.31 8.99 10.42
C ILE A 509 23.71 7.68 9.88
N VAL A 510 23.76 7.51 8.56
CA VAL A 510 23.53 6.20 7.91
C VAL A 510 24.82 5.41 7.92
N PHE A 511 24.84 4.25 8.59
CA PHE A 511 25.94 3.30 8.48
C PHE A 511 25.66 2.30 7.37
N GLY A 512 26.57 2.18 6.41
CA GLY A 512 26.46 1.28 5.27
C GLY A 512 27.69 0.41 5.10
N ILE A 513 27.52 -0.70 4.39
CA ILE A 513 28.62 -1.55 3.94
C ILE A 513 28.61 -1.62 2.42
N ALA A 514 29.78 -1.56 1.81
CA ALA A 514 29.97 -1.82 0.39
C ALA A 514 31.03 -2.87 0.15
N THR A 515 30.63 -4.12 -0.15
CA THR A 515 31.51 -5.29 -0.17
C THR A 515 31.38 -6.14 -1.42
N GLY A 516 32.47 -6.85 -1.77
CA GLY A 516 32.47 -7.89 -2.80
C GLY A 516 31.76 -9.18 -2.38
N ARG A 517 31.56 -9.39 -1.06
CA ARG A 517 30.88 -10.56 -0.49
C ARG A 517 29.41 -10.61 -0.90
N SER A 518 28.87 -11.83 -0.95
CA SER A 518 27.43 -12.04 -1.00
C SER A 518 26.73 -11.53 0.26
N LEU A 519 25.44 -11.25 0.16
CA LEU A 519 24.62 -10.77 1.27
C LEU A 519 24.72 -11.67 2.51
N GLU A 520 24.58 -12.97 2.34
CA GLU A 520 24.61 -13.96 3.42
C GLU A 520 25.99 -14.01 4.08
N SER A 521 27.05 -13.97 3.27
CA SER A 521 28.43 -13.95 3.75
C SER A 521 28.74 -12.68 4.53
N ALA A 522 28.35 -11.51 4.00
CA ALA A 522 28.53 -10.22 4.65
C ALA A 522 27.81 -10.18 6.00
N VAL A 523 26.54 -10.59 6.06
CA VAL A 523 25.75 -10.63 7.30
C VAL A 523 26.38 -11.57 8.34
N ASN A 524 26.85 -12.75 7.93
CA ASN A 524 27.48 -13.70 8.84
C ASN A 524 28.80 -13.17 9.41
N VAL A 525 29.63 -12.55 8.58
CA VAL A 525 30.91 -11.95 9.02
C VAL A 525 30.67 -10.81 10.02
N LEU A 526 29.73 -9.91 9.73
CA LEU A 526 29.39 -8.80 10.62
C LEU A 526 28.86 -9.30 11.98
N LYS A 527 27.98 -10.32 11.96
CA LYS A 527 27.49 -10.97 13.19
C LYS A 527 28.62 -11.57 14.02
N ASN A 528 29.53 -12.32 13.39
CA ASN A 528 30.66 -12.95 14.08
C ASN A 528 31.60 -11.91 14.70
N ALA A 529 31.81 -10.78 14.01
CA ALA A 529 32.62 -9.67 14.49
C ALA A 529 31.88 -8.76 15.50
N ARG A 530 30.61 -9.05 15.83
CA ARG A 530 29.74 -8.23 16.69
C ARG A 530 29.56 -6.79 16.18
N VAL A 531 29.66 -6.62 14.87
CA VAL A 531 29.32 -5.37 14.18
C VAL A 531 27.80 -5.35 13.98
N PRO A 532 27.13 -4.20 14.14
CA PRO A 532 25.72 -4.06 13.81
C PRO A 532 25.46 -4.43 12.38
N ILE A 533 24.24 -4.88 12.14
CA ILE A 533 23.75 -4.91 10.77
C ILE A 533 23.64 -3.45 10.29
N PRO A 534 24.36 -3.06 9.21
CA PRO A 534 24.34 -1.71 8.66
C PRO A 534 22.97 -1.37 8.10
N ASN A 535 22.59 -0.09 8.06
CA ASN A 535 21.34 0.40 7.48
C ASN A 535 21.18 0.02 6.00
N VAL A 536 22.30 0.01 5.26
CA VAL A 536 22.37 -0.40 3.86
C VAL A 536 23.53 -1.35 3.62
N LEU A 537 23.30 -2.39 2.83
CA LEU A 537 24.28 -3.39 2.42
C LEU A 537 24.37 -3.37 0.90
N ILE A 538 25.44 -2.79 0.38
CA ILE A 538 25.83 -2.85 -1.03
C ILE A 538 26.70 -4.11 -1.16
N THR A 539 26.17 -5.19 -1.70
CA THR A 539 26.82 -6.51 -1.74
C THR A 539 27.13 -6.92 -3.17
N SER A 540 27.89 -8.02 -3.31
CA SER A 540 28.18 -8.60 -4.62
C SER A 540 28.85 -7.59 -5.57
N VAL A 541 29.81 -6.81 -5.04
CA VAL A 541 30.55 -5.76 -5.76
C VAL A 541 29.64 -4.60 -6.23
N GLY A 542 28.51 -4.41 -5.55
CA GLY A 542 27.52 -3.37 -5.85
C GLY A 542 26.49 -3.77 -6.88
N SER A 543 26.39 -5.04 -7.27
CA SER A 543 25.25 -5.52 -8.06
C SER A 543 23.97 -5.69 -7.23
N GLU A 544 24.05 -5.53 -5.92
CA GLU A 544 22.93 -5.68 -4.99
C GLU A 544 22.97 -4.58 -3.94
N ILE A 545 21.81 -4.00 -3.63
CA ILE A 545 21.61 -3.10 -2.50
C ILE A 545 20.52 -3.72 -1.67
N ASN A 546 20.74 -3.88 -0.37
CA ASN A 546 19.77 -4.44 0.56
C ASN A 546 19.62 -3.54 1.79
N TYR A 547 18.41 -3.40 2.31
CA TYR A 547 18.12 -2.59 3.50
C TYR A 547 17.90 -3.44 4.75
N SER A 548 18.46 -2.97 5.87
CA SER A 548 18.67 -3.73 7.10
C SER A 548 17.40 -4.23 7.79
N TYR A 549 16.27 -3.56 7.61
CA TYR A 549 15.02 -3.87 8.32
C TYR A 549 14.57 -5.33 8.09
N LYS A 550 14.85 -5.88 6.90
CA LYS A 550 14.57 -7.29 6.54
C LYS A 550 15.56 -7.90 5.54
N LEU A 551 16.71 -7.25 5.30
CA LEU A 551 17.63 -7.60 4.22
C LEU A 551 16.94 -7.65 2.85
N GLN A 552 15.98 -6.74 2.63
CA GLN A 552 15.21 -6.71 1.39
C GLN A 552 16.02 -6.02 0.29
N PRO A 553 16.05 -6.56 -0.95
CA PRO A 553 16.70 -5.93 -2.09
C PRO A 553 16.02 -4.62 -2.53
N ASP A 554 16.82 -3.66 -2.97
CA ASP A 554 16.38 -2.44 -3.65
C ASP A 554 16.01 -2.76 -5.11
N ILE A 555 14.71 -2.71 -5.40
CA ILE A 555 14.17 -3.02 -6.73
C ILE A 555 14.51 -1.94 -7.76
N GLY A 556 14.56 -0.67 -7.35
CA GLY A 556 14.92 0.44 -8.23
C GLY A 556 16.36 0.30 -8.72
N TRP A 557 17.28 -0.08 -7.84
CA TRP A 557 18.65 -0.42 -8.20
C TRP A 557 18.71 -1.63 -9.15
N ALA A 558 18.03 -2.73 -8.81
CA ALA A 558 17.99 -3.93 -9.64
C ALA A 558 17.49 -3.63 -11.07
N ASN A 559 16.43 -2.84 -11.20
CA ASN A 559 15.88 -2.42 -12.49
C ASN A 559 16.87 -1.51 -13.26
N ARG A 560 17.54 -0.60 -12.56
CA ARG A 560 18.52 0.32 -13.17
C ARG A 560 19.71 -0.43 -13.77
N ILE A 561 20.23 -1.42 -13.05
CA ILE A 561 21.41 -2.19 -13.47
C ILE A 561 21.08 -3.30 -14.47
N ALA A 562 19.83 -3.75 -14.56
CA ALA A 562 19.40 -4.77 -15.52
C ALA A 562 19.55 -4.34 -17.00
N HIS A 563 19.80 -3.06 -17.26
CA HIS A 563 19.96 -2.53 -18.61
C HIS A 563 21.07 -3.25 -19.40
N LEU A 564 20.68 -3.85 -20.54
CA LEU A 564 21.55 -4.63 -21.45
C LEU A 564 22.23 -5.85 -20.80
N TRP A 565 21.82 -6.24 -19.59
CA TRP A 565 22.37 -7.39 -18.89
C TRP A 565 21.78 -8.69 -19.46
N ARG A 566 22.64 -9.53 -20.06
CA ARG A 566 22.28 -10.83 -20.65
C ARG A 566 23.11 -11.93 -20.01
N ARG A 567 22.78 -12.31 -18.77
CA ARG A 567 23.57 -13.20 -17.92
C ARG A 567 23.89 -14.53 -18.60
N GLU A 568 22.88 -15.22 -19.12
CA GLU A 568 23.04 -16.57 -19.69
C GLU A 568 23.93 -16.54 -20.94
N ALA A 569 23.80 -15.50 -21.77
CA ALA A 569 24.65 -15.31 -22.94
C ALA A 569 26.10 -14.97 -22.55
N LEU A 570 26.31 -14.20 -21.48
CA LEU A 570 27.63 -13.93 -20.93
C LEU A 570 28.29 -15.21 -20.39
N GLU A 571 27.52 -16.02 -19.65
CA GLU A 571 27.99 -17.30 -19.12
C GLU A 571 28.43 -18.25 -20.24
N GLN A 572 27.64 -18.34 -21.31
CA GLN A 572 27.94 -19.16 -22.48
C GLN A 572 29.18 -18.67 -23.25
N VAL A 573 29.36 -17.37 -23.45
CA VAL A 573 30.54 -16.85 -24.18
C VAL A 573 31.83 -17.02 -23.35
N LEU A 574 31.72 -16.96 -22.02
CA LEU A 574 32.88 -17.06 -21.13
C LEU A 574 33.21 -18.50 -20.71
N SER A 575 32.37 -19.49 -20.99
CA SER A 575 32.62 -20.90 -20.63
C SER A 575 33.85 -21.48 -21.30
N ASP A 576 34.16 -21.00 -22.51
CA ASP A 576 35.18 -21.58 -23.37
C ASP A 576 36.54 -20.86 -23.25
N ILE A 577 36.66 -19.93 -22.31
CA ILE A 577 37.85 -19.11 -22.13
C ILE A 577 38.90 -19.85 -21.30
N PRO A 578 40.13 -20.06 -21.83
CA PRO A 578 41.21 -20.69 -21.08
C PRO A 578 41.51 -19.92 -19.79
N GLY A 579 41.68 -20.67 -18.70
CA GLY A 579 42.01 -20.10 -17.39
C GLY A 579 40.84 -19.54 -16.59
N LEU A 580 39.61 -19.56 -17.12
CA LEU A 580 38.39 -19.23 -16.35
C LEU A 580 37.67 -20.51 -15.92
N THR A 581 37.23 -20.56 -14.66
CA THR A 581 36.37 -21.65 -14.17
C THR A 581 35.25 -21.07 -13.32
N LEU A 582 34.00 -21.37 -13.68
CA LEU A 582 32.83 -20.83 -12.97
C LEU A 582 32.87 -21.25 -11.49
N GLN A 583 32.67 -20.29 -10.58
CA GLN A 583 32.58 -20.58 -9.16
C GLN A 583 31.27 -21.32 -8.81
N PRO A 584 31.20 -22.03 -7.67
CA PRO A 584 30.00 -22.74 -7.24
C PRO A 584 28.76 -21.83 -7.16
N ALA A 585 27.57 -22.43 -7.28
CA ALA A 585 26.29 -21.71 -7.31
C ALA A 585 26.07 -20.72 -6.16
N VAL A 586 26.66 -20.99 -4.98
CA VAL A 586 26.58 -20.10 -3.80
C VAL A 586 27.19 -18.72 -4.03
N ASN A 587 28.13 -18.58 -4.96
CA ASN A 587 28.79 -17.32 -5.31
C ASN A 587 28.20 -16.63 -6.54
N GLN A 588 27.27 -17.29 -7.25
CA GLN A 588 26.57 -16.71 -8.40
C GLN A 588 25.36 -15.90 -7.94
N ARG A 589 25.06 -14.79 -8.61
CA ARG A 589 23.87 -13.97 -8.34
C ARG A 589 23.16 -13.57 -9.63
N LYS A 590 21.95 -13.05 -9.51
CA LYS A 590 21.16 -12.59 -10.68
C LYS A 590 21.91 -11.56 -11.53
N PHE A 591 22.66 -10.68 -10.89
CA PHE A 591 23.43 -9.60 -11.52
C PHE A 591 24.95 -9.76 -11.30
N LYS A 592 25.43 -11.00 -11.15
CA LYS A 592 26.87 -11.30 -11.00
C LYS A 592 27.19 -12.70 -11.50
N LEU A 593 28.19 -12.81 -12.38
CA LEU A 593 28.91 -14.06 -12.59
C LEU A 593 30.29 -13.98 -11.95
N SER A 594 30.71 -15.04 -11.27
CA SER A 594 32.02 -15.10 -10.61
C SER A 594 32.82 -16.31 -11.11
N TYR A 595 34.07 -16.08 -11.49
CA TYR A 595 35.01 -17.10 -11.96
C TYR A 595 36.26 -17.16 -11.10
N ASN A 596 36.83 -18.36 -10.94
CA ASN A 596 38.22 -18.55 -10.53
C ASN A 596 39.12 -18.37 -11.76
N VAL A 597 40.27 -17.75 -11.55
CA VAL A 597 41.21 -17.37 -12.61
C VAL A 597 42.55 -18.07 -12.39
N VAL A 598 43.10 -18.64 -13.46
CA VAL A 598 44.51 -19.03 -13.58
C VAL A 598 45.21 -17.95 -14.41
N SER A 599 45.94 -17.07 -13.72
CA SER A 599 46.51 -15.83 -14.27
C SER A 599 47.33 -16.03 -15.55
N GLU A 600 48.07 -17.14 -15.65
CA GLU A 600 48.97 -17.41 -16.78
C GLU A 600 48.22 -17.83 -18.05
N LYS A 601 46.96 -18.25 -17.92
CA LYS A 601 46.14 -18.77 -19.03
C LYS A 601 45.03 -17.82 -19.46
N MET A 602 44.63 -16.89 -18.60
CA MET A 602 43.55 -15.96 -18.89
C MET A 602 43.99 -14.94 -19.96
N PRO A 603 43.19 -14.72 -21.02
CA PRO A 603 43.40 -13.61 -21.93
C PRO A 603 43.37 -12.27 -21.19
N SER A 604 43.99 -11.23 -21.77
CA SER A 604 43.98 -9.91 -21.18
C SER A 604 42.53 -9.38 -21.05
N LEU A 605 42.27 -8.50 -20.07
CA LEU A 605 40.96 -7.85 -19.96
C LEU A 605 40.56 -7.13 -21.26
N HIS A 606 41.53 -6.60 -22.01
CA HIS A 606 41.28 -5.98 -23.31
C HIS A 606 40.73 -6.98 -24.34
N ASP A 607 41.27 -8.20 -24.37
CA ASP A 607 40.80 -9.27 -25.25
C ASP A 607 39.43 -9.77 -24.86
N LEU A 608 39.17 -9.94 -23.56
CA LEU A 608 37.84 -10.29 -23.06
C LEU A 608 36.81 -9.21 -23.43
N TYR A 609 37.13 -7.92 -23.30
CA TYR A 609 36.26 -6.84 -23.77
C TYR A 609 36.06 -6.83 -25.29
N ARG A 610 37.05 -7.23 -26.09
CA ARG A 610 36.91 -7.40 -27.54
C ARG A 610 35.94 -8.53 -27.86
N LEU A 611 36.10 -9.70 -27.24
CA LEU A 611 35.20 -10.84 -27.39
C LEU A 611 33.75 -10.48 -27.03
N LEU A 612 33.53 -9.82 -25.88
CA LEU A 612 32.18 -9.38 -25.49
C LEU A 612 31.55 -8.45 -26.54
N ARG A 613 32.34 -7.55 -27.13
CA ARG A 613 31.87 -6.64 -28.20
C ARG A 613 31.49 -7.39 -29.48
N GLU A 614 32.27 -8.38 -29.90
CA GLU A 614 31.97 -9.23 -31.07
C GLU A 614 30.62 -9.95 -30.92
N HIS A 615 30.28 -10.38 -29.70
CA HIS A 615 29.00 -11.00 -29.37
C HIS A 615 27.88 -10.01 -28.98
N ARG A 616 28.11 -8.70 -29.09
CA ARG A 616 27.18 -7.63 -28.67
C ARG A 616 26.70 -7.78 -27.22
N LEU A 617 27.61 -8.19 -26.34
CA LEU A 617 27.38 -8.33 -24.91
C LEU A 617 27.99 -7.16 -24.16
N HIS A 618 27.26 -6.68 -23.15
CA HIS A 618 27.65 -5.52 -22.36
C HIS A 618 27.80 -5.94 -20.91
N ALA A 619 29.04 -5.96 -20.43
CA ALA A 619 29.34 -6.24 -19.04
C ALA A 619 30.58 -5.45 -18.60
N ARG A 620 30.70 -5.29 -17.28
CA ARG A 620 31.89 -4.80 -16.61
C ARG A 620 32.65 -5.99 -16.04
N LEU A 621 33.95 -6.03 -16.29
CA LEU A 621 34.85 -7.07 -15.79
C LEU A 621 35.66 -6.50 -14.62
N ILE A 622 35.55 -7.12 -13.45
CA ILE A 622 36.29 -6.79 -12.24
C ILE A 622 37.24 -7.95 -11.95
N TYR A 623 38.52 -7.78 -12.26
CA TYR A 623 39.57 -8.73 -11.89
C TYR A 623 40.13 -8.34 -10.53
N SER A 624 40.22 -9.29 -9.60
CA SER A 624 40.66 -9.02 -8.23
C SER A 624 41.56 -10.12 -7.68
N HIS A 625 42.56 -9.69 -6.87
CA HIS A 625 43.52 -10.55 -6.16
C HIS A 625 44.27 -11.56 -7.04
N ASP A 626 44.40 -11.25 -8.33
CA ASP A 626 44.92 -12.13 -9.39
C ASP A 626 44.24 -13.51 -9.50
N LYS A 627 43.09 -13.70 -8.84
CA LYS A 627 42.46 -15.01 -8.63
C LYS A 627 40.99 -15.07 -9.02
N PHE A 628 40.31 -13.93 -9.07
CA PHE A 628 38.87 -13.89 -9.30
C PHE A 628 38.49 -12.88 -10.37
N LEU A 629 37.61 -13.30 -11.27
CA LEU A 629 36.99 -12.43 -12.27
C LEU A 629 35.49 -12.37 -12.01
N ASP A 630 35.01 -11.18 -11.66
CA ASP A 630 33.59 -10.89 -11.49
C ASP A 630 33.07 -10.14 -12.72
N VAL A 631 31.97 -10.65 -13.29
CA VAL A 631 31.27 -10.07 -14.44
C VAL A 631 29.98 -9.46 -13.94
N LEU A 632 29.83 -8.15 -14.13
CA LEU A 632 28.73 -7.35 -13.59
C LEU A 632 28.02 -6.59 -14.71
N PRO A 633 26.77 -6.14 -14.50
CA PRO A 633 26.15 -5.18 -15.40
C PRO A 633 26.99 -3.92 -15.54
N VAL A 634 26.97 -3.30 -16.72
CA VAL A 634 27.79 -2.10 -17.02
C VAL A 634 27.51 -0.91 -16.09
N ARG A 635 26.32 -0.87 -15.47
CA ARG A 635 25.87 0.15 -14.52
C ARG A 635 26.08 -0.24 -13.05
N ALA A 636 26.61 -1.43 -12.77
CA ALA A 636 26.80 -1.93 -11.42
C ALA A 636 28.25 -1.69 -10.95
N SER A 637 28.36 -1.09 -9.77
CA SER A 637 29.58 -1.02 -8.95
C SER A 637 29.24 -0.47 -7.58
N LYS A 638 30.16 -0.60 -6.62
CA LYS A 638 30.07 0.08 -5.33
C LYS A 638 29.88 1.60 -5.51
N GLY A 639 30.65 2.23 -6.40
CA GLY A 639 30.58 3.66 -6.68
C GLY A 639 29.25 4.13 -7.30
N HIS A 640 28.71 3.42 -8.29
CA HIS A 640 27.39 3.74 -8.86
C HIS A 640 26.26 3.47 -7.86
N ALA A 641 26.37 2.44 -7.02
CA ALA A 641 25.41 2.16 -5.97
C ALA A 641 25.36 3.32 -4.97
N ILE A 642 26.50 3.83 -4.50
CA ILE A 642 26.54 5.00 -3.61
C ILE A 642 25.95 6.24 -4.27
N ARG A 643 26.27 6.50 -5.54
CA ARG A 643 25.68 7.63 -6.28
C ARG A 643 24.17 7.47 -6.48
N TYR A 644 23.70 6.24 -6.69
CA TYR A 644 22.27 5.94 -6.71
C TYR A 644 21.63 6.24 -5.35
N LEU A 645 22.26 5.84 -4.25
CA LEU A 645 21.78 6.13 -2.91
C LEU A 645 21.81 7.64 -2.61
N ALA A 646 22.87 8.35 -2.97
CA ALA A 646 22.98 9.80 -2.84
C ALA A 646 21.85 10.52 -3.58
N TYR A 647 21.59 10.13 -4.83
CA TYR A 647 20.48 10.64 -5.62
C TYR A 647 19.13 10.30 -4.98
N LYS A 648 18.91 9.02 -4.66
CA LYS A 648 17.65 8.51 -4.09
C LYS A 648 17.30 9.14 -2.75
N TRP A 649 18.32 9.38 -1.93
CA TRP A 649 18.16 9.98 -0.62
C TRP A 649 18.17 11.49 -0.70
N GLU A 650 18.59 12.09 -1.80
CA GLU A 650 18.90 13.52 -1.91
C GLU A 650 19.88 13.97 -0.82
N LEU A 651 20.87 13.11 -0.57
CA LEU A 651 22.00 13.44 0.28
C LEU A 651 23.17 13.82 -0.65
N PRO A 652 23.71 15.04 -0.56
CA PRO A 652 24.87 15.43 -1.35
C PRO A 652 26.05 14.47 -1.13
N LEU A 653 26.79 14.14 -2.19
CA LEU A 653 27.92 13.21 -2.12
C LEU A 653 29.01 13.65 -1.13
N GLU A 654 29.18 14.95 -0.93
CA GLU A 654 30.06 15.54 0.10
C GLU A 654 29.72 15.12 1.53
N ASN A 655 28.52 14.60 1.76
CA ASN A 655 28.09 14.07 3.04
C ASN A 655 28.24 12.54 3.16
N PHE A 656 28.85 11.89 2.16
CA PHE A 656 29.20 10.48 2.21
C PHE A 656 30.69 10.31 2.54
N LEU A 657 30.96 9.80 3.74
CA LEU A 657 32.27 9.24 4.10
C LEU A 657 32.33 7.82 3.60
N VAL A 658 33.33 7.51 2.78
CA VAL A 658 33.48 6.21 2.14
C VAL A 658 34.86 5.65 2.45
N VAL A 659 34.93 4.38 2.84
CA VAL A 659 36.17 3.75 3.31
C VAL A 659 36.44 2.48 2.53
N GLY A 660 37.65 2.32 2.01
CA GLY A 660 38.08 1.11 1.32
C GLY A 660 39.58 0.86 1.43
N ASP A 661 39.99 -0.33 1.00
CA ASP A 661 41.37 -0.80 1.05
C ASP A 661 41.85 -1.36 -0.30
N SER A 662 40.95 -1.67 -1.23
CA SER A 662 41.29 -2.41 -2.45
C SER A 662 40.86 -1.72 -3.75
N GLY A 663 41.36 -2.19 -4.89
CA GLY A 663 41.06 -1.60 -6.20
C GLY A 663 39.58 -1.54 -6.58
N ASN A 664 38.75 -2.46 -6.07
CA ASN A 664 37.31 -2.46 -6.34
C ASN A 664 36.55 -1.36 -5.55
N ASP A 665 37.23 -0.71 -4.59
CA ASP A 665 36.72 0.40 -3.80
C ASP A 665 37.01 1.77 -4.44
N LYS A 666 37.94 1.80 -5.40
CA LYS A 666 38.39 3.04 -6.07
C LYS A 666 37.22 3.93 -6.53
N GLU A 667 36.19 3.35 -7.13
CA GLU A 667 35.07 4.12 -7.68
C GLU A 667 34.17 4.76 -6.61
N MET A 668 34.11 4.18 -5.40
CA MET A 668 33.40 4.82 -4.29
C MET A 668 34.21 5.94 -3.64
N LEU A 669 35.54 5.80 -3.59
CA LEU A 669 36.47 6.79 -3.00
C LEU A 669 36.62 8.07 -3.84
N LEU A 670 36.27 8.03 -5.12
CA LEU A 670 36.44 9.13 -6.08
C LEU A 670 35.20 10.03 -6.20
N GLY A 671 35.43 11.30 -6.55
CA GLY A 671 34.40 12.30 -6.83
C GLY A 671 34.20 13.24 -5.65
N ASP A 672 32.95 13.64 -5.40
CA ASP A 672 32.63 14.57 -4.31
C ASP A 672 32.53 13.91 -2.93
N THR A 673 32.66 12.58 -2.85
CA THR A 673 32.67 11.84 -1.58
C THR A 673 33.89 12.19 -0.73
N LEU A 674 33.78 12.00 0.58
CA LEU A 674 34.90 12.13 1.51
C LEU A 674 35.53 10.74 1.68
N GLY A 675 36.63 10.49 0.98
CA GLY A 675 37.29 9.18 0.91
C GLY A 675 38.28 8.95 2.06
N ILE A 676 38.30 7.73 2.61
CA ILE A 676 39.33 7.24 3.53
C ILE A 676 39.93 5.96 2.94
N VAL A 677 41.25 5.97 2.77
CA VAL A 677 42.06 4.79 2.45
C VAL A 677 42.78 4.36 3.73
N VAL A 678 42.50 3.15 4.23
CA VAL A 678 43.10 2.65 5.48
C VAL A 678 44.57 2.29 5.30
N GLY A 679 45.37 2.33 6.38
CA GLY A 679 46.83 2.19 6.29
C GLY A 679 47.33 0.86 5.73
N ASN A 680 46.52 -0.20 5.78
CA ASN A 680 46.80 -1.53 5.23
C ASN A 680 46.18 -1.78 3.85
N HIS A 681 45.99 -0.72 3.05
CA HIS A 681 45.45 -0.78 1.68
C HIS A 681 46.41 -1.45 0.68
N GLY A 682 45.84 -1.93 -0.43
CA GLY A 682 46.58 -2.47 -1.56
C GLY A 682 47.26 -1.39 -2.42
N MET A 683 48.36 -1.75 -3.06
CA MET A 683 49.16 -0.86 -3.92
C MET A 683 48.33 -0.23 -5.04
N GLU A 684 47.25 -0.86 -5.47
CA GLU A 684 46.37 -0.35 -6.52
C GLU A 684 45.63 0.95 -6.14
N LEU A 685 45.55 1.31 -4.85
CA LEU A 685 44.96 2.57 -4.39
C LEU A 685 45.98 3.71 -4.27
N GLU A 686 47.29 3.46 -4.37
CA GLU A 686 48.33 4.49 -4.24
C GLU A 686 48.20 5.64 -5.25
N GLN A 687 47.66 5.34 -6.43
CA GLN A 687 47.34 6.34 -7.45
C GLN A 687 46.33 7.42 -6.99
N LEU A 688 45.60 7.18 -5.89
CA LEU A 688 44.66 8.14 -5.30
C LEU A 688 45.34 9.13 -4.33
N ARG A 689 46.61 8.90 -3.98
CA ARG A 689 47.32 9.71 -2.99
C ARG A 689 47.50 11.15 -3.50
N GLY A 690 47.12 12.10 -2.66
CA GLY A 690 47.19 13.54 -2.99
C GLY A 690 45.99 14.07 -3.76
N MET A 691 45.00 13.23 -4.09
CA MET A 691 43.72 13.71 -4.63
C MET A 691 42.93 14.48 -3.55
N GLU A 692 42.23 15.53 -3.98
CA GLU A 692 41.36 16.32 -3.11
C GLU A 692 40.27 15.42 -2.50
N ARG A 693 39.95 15.62 -1.21
CA ARG A 693 38.93 14.86 -0.46
C ARG A 693 39.21 13.35 -0.25
N ILE A 694 40.44 12.89 -0.47
CA ILE A 694 40.87 11.53 -0.13
C ILE A 694 41.95 11.58 0.95
N TYR A 695 41.68 10.93 2.08
CA TYR A 695 42.59 10.84 3.21
C TYR A 695 43.21 9.45 3.30
N PHE A 696 44.54 9.40 3.33
CA PHE A 696 45.29 8.17 3.57
C PHE A 696 45.63 8.07 5.06
N ALA A 697 44.93 7.19 5.76
CA ALA A 697 45.13 6.97 7.19
C ALA A 697 46.41 6.20 7.47
N ARG A 698 47.04 6.47 8.62
CA ARG A 698 48.15 5.65 9.15
C ARG A 698 47.61 4.41 9.86
N GLY A 699 46.46 4.54 10.53
CA GLY A 699 45.78 3.46 11.22
C GLY A 699 45.31 2.38 10.24
N HIS A 700 45.43 1.12 10.66
CA HIS A 700 44.96 -0.02 9.88
C HIS A 700 43.50 -0.32 10.23
N GLN A 701 42.73 -0.77 9.24
CA GLN A 701 41.35 -1.20 9.39
C GLN A 701 40.50 -0.16 10.16
N ALA A 702 39.72 -0.57 11.16
CA ALA A 702 38.88 0.31 11.97
C ALA A 702 39.62 1.48 12.65
N ASP A 703 40.92 1.34 12.96
CA ASP A 703 41.70 2.47 13.51
C ASP A 703 41.89 3.56 12.45
N GLY A 704 42.07 3.17 11.18
CA GLY A 704 42.15 4.11 10.06
C GLY A 704 40.83 4.83 9.80
N ILE A 705 39.70 4.16 10.03
CA ILE A 705 38.37 4.78 9.96
C ILE A 705 38.23 5.85 11.04
N LEU A 706 38.60 5.55 12.29
CA LEU A 706 38.56 6.49 13.40
C LEU A 706 39.48 7.70 13.17
N GLU A 707 40.66 7.46 12.62
CA GLU A 707 41.59 8.52 12.22
C GLU A 707 41.00 9.43 11.14
N GLY A 708 40.43 8.85 10.08
CA GLY A 708 39.79 9.62 9.01
C GLY A 708 38.56 10.39 9.47
N LEU A 709 37.75 9.83 10.39
CA LEU A 709 36.64 10.54 11.04
C LEU A 709 37.13 11.79 11.79
N ALA A 710 38.27 11.68 12.49
CA ALA A 710 38.88 12.81 13.16
C ALA A 710 39.46 13.84 12.17
N HIS A 711 40.11 13.39 11.10
CA HIS A 711 40.69 14.23 10.05
C HIS A 711 39.65 15.16 9.41
N TYR A 712 38.52 14.60 8.97
CA TYR A 712 37.45 15.39 8.36
C TYR A 712 36.65 16.23 9.37
N GLY A 713 37.04 16.22 10.64
CA GLY A 713 36.29 16.86 11.71
C GLY A 713 34.83 16.42 11.69
N TRP A 714 34.58 15.12 11.44
CA TRP A 714 33.26 14.55 11.19
C TRP A 714 32.42 14.53 12.47
N ARG A 715 32.08 15.73 12.94
CA ARG A 715 31.16 15.99 14.04
C ARG A 715 29.78 16.21 13.45
N ILE A 716 28.79 15.83 14.23
CA ILE A 716 27.41 16.24 14.02
C ILE A 716 27.28 17.46 14.90
N ALA A 717 26.87 18.61 14.34
CA ALA A 717 26.56 19.76 15.17
C ALA A 717 25.46 19.33 16.15
N ASP A 718 25.73 19.48 17.45
CA ASP A 718 24.67 19.37 18.46
C ASP A 718 23.60 20.44 18.14
N HIS A 719 22.35 20.03 18.29
CA HIS A 719 21.14 20.74 17.85
C HIS A 719 21.06 22.22 18.24
#